data_AF-A0A1C5RQC5-F1
#
_entry.id   AF-A0A1C5RQC5-F1
#
_cell.length_a   1.000
_cell.length_b   1.000
_cell.length_c   1.000
_cell.angle_alpha   90.00
_cell.angle_beta   90.00
_cell.angle_gamma   90.00
#
_symmetry.space_group_name_H-M   'P 1'
#
loop_
_entity.id
_entity.type
_entity.pdbx_description
1 polymer ?
#
loop_
_entity_poly.entity_id
_entity_poly.type
_entity_poly.pdbx_seq_one_letter_code
_entity_poly.pdbx_strand_id
1 'polypeptide(L)'
;MYEDERKNEIEHVLKRGKEILNEHPEMYEKTYQEVLNILDDGTREMIHNRWGVTARMLAENMNVTNLTDLVDGLAKEVEFCGRKTLTCEYAGYLLQQEYGVDLIELLFLAGEKGVIDRIISFVRPNIYYAKTFRREQVTKLIGLLERHKGEEWGDGILWAYRCFVMKMETYAVVFDEIGEVRCQTEYRLLGLFRGSWYQKNRDEAEAVSEKLLALGGKWNAMTAIDFLETGLNYGETIFRKNFQRLCELAHASSEIEEYEIPLLVQYETRYGEKEKTIDEEILKRLNEIPSGVMSEKLRFAGIIADLVEVPDNIEQVFKTMIFSDFHKDSSMLTTLDMYYARVQKNGNDIVTVLENLRHIFIANGYRGNDYMTFFRQMPMVHSILRKDEEKVTAAAISYIVGGGMKELFFGIGLLSEAGSFAKITENCEAERGKEIYSEKDWIRVVRAILYYTYQGELACSTAFHLLKAEMAGDEYIEVCMYEIYGNYPDTMRKTAENYRKSEYKQQVKLAERVLEHSEKARAIRERIYEIKDLRPSEKDQMMIRYAECEFNRKVNKNADKASLTGLLFQSRTLKYGARSGTVITGRKQELMYQANPFMKFEHSVELPNLYIEDPVGYELMRQRFEREVESDASGN
;
A
#
# COMPACT_ATOMS: atom_id res chain seq x y z
N MET A 1 0.13 -2.12 32.32
CA MET A 1 0.05 -3.58 32.14
C MET A 1 1.26 -4.10 31.36
N TYR A 2 1.44 -3.79 30.08
CA TYR A 2 2.63 -4.25 29.32
C TYR A 2 3.99 -3.77 29.88
N GLU A 3 4.09 -2.53 30.36
CA GLU A 3 5.39 -1.98 30.82
C GLU A 3 5.81 -2.47 32.22
N ASP A 4 4.86 -2.83 33.08
CA ASP A 4 5.12 -3.39 34.41
C ASP A 4 5.56 -4.86 34.32
N GLU A 5 4.98 -5.62 33.39
CA GLU A 5 5.42 -6.99 33.07
C GLU A 5 6.85 -6.99 32.51
N ARG A 6 7.15 -6.07 31.58
CA ARG A 6 8.50 -5.90 31.02
C ARG A 6 9.52 -5.51 32.07
N LYS A 7 9.16 -4.62 33.01
CA LYS A 7 10.03 -4.24 34.13
C LYS A 7 10.39 -5.47 34.99
N ASN A 8 9.40 -6.28 35.36
CA ASN A 8 9.62 -7.48 36.16
C ASN A 8 10.52 -8.50 35.44
N GLU A 9 10.37 -8.64 34.12
CA GLU A 9 11.25 -9.47 33.29
C GLU A 9 12.70 -8.96 33.34
N ILE A 10 12.91 -7.66 33.11
CA ILE A 10 14.24 -7.03 33.15
C ILE A 10 14.90 -7.26 34.53
N GLU A 11 14.18 -6.98 35.62
CA GLU A 11 14.69 -7.16 36.98
C GLU A 11 15.02 -8.63 37.29
N HIS A 12 14.18 -9.57 36.84
CA HIS A 12 14.43 -10.99 37.00
C HIS A 12 15.71 -11.44 36.28
N VAL A 13 15.85 -11.07 35.00
CA VAL A 13 17.01 -11.41 34.17
C VAL A 13 18.29 -10.79 34.72
N LEU A 14 18.23 -9.54 35.17
CA LEU A 14 19.38 -8.85 35.78
C LEU A 14 19.79 -9.43 37.14
N LYS A 15 18.82 -9.91 37.93
CA LYS A 15 19.10 -10.62 39.17
C LYS A 15 19.77 -11.97 38.89
N ARG A 16 19.20 -12.76 37.98
CA ARG A 16 19.77 -14.06 37.61
C ARG A 16 21.15 -13.93 36.97
N GLY A 17 21.36 -12.88 36.16
CA GLY A 17 22.68 -12.55 35.60
C GLY A 17 23.73 -12.30 36.68
N LYS A 18 23.38 -11.60 37.76
CA LYS A 18 24.27 -11.39 38.91
C LYS A 18 24.59 -12.68 39.66
N GLU A 19 23.60 -13.55 39.84
CA GLU A 19 23.81 -14.88 40.46
C GLU A 19 24.79 -15.71 39.62
N ILE A 20 24.61 -15.74 38.30
CA ILE A 20 25.51 -16.47 37.38
C ILE A 20 26.93 -15.89 37.44
N LEU A 21 27.11 -14.57 37.48
CA LEU A 21 28.44 -13.95 37.60
C LEU A 21 29.14 -14.28 38.94
N ASN A 22 28.37 -14.43 40.02
CA ASN A 22 28.91 -14.86 41.31
C ASN A 22 29.29 -16.35 41.29
N GLU A 23 28.53 -17.18 40.58
CA GLU A 23 28.82 -18.62 40.39
C GLU A 23 30.00 -18.84 39.43
N HIS A 24 30.18 -17.95 38.45
CA HIS A 24 31.16 -18.04 37.36
C HIS A 24 31.96 -16.73 37.19
N PRO A 25 32.84 -16.36 38.15
CA PRO A 25 33.61 -15.12 38.07
C PRO A 25 34.60 -15.09 36.90
N GLU A 26 34.97 -16.24 36.32
CA GLU A 26 35.81 -16.32 35.12
C GLU A 26 35.19 -15.66 33.88
N MET A 27 33.90 -15.34 33.90
CA MET A 27 33.22 -14.65 32.80
C MET A 27 33.72 -13.22 32.60
N TYR A 28 34.22 -12.55 33.65
CA TYR A 28 34.78 -11.19 33.54
C TYR A 28 36.05 -11.12 32.69
N GLU A 29 36.75 -12.24 32.49
CA GLU A 29 37.96 -12.31 31.66
C GLU A 29 37.65 -12.53 30.17
N LYS A 30 36.38 -12.67 29.80
CA LYS A 30 35.92 -13.02 28.45
C LYS A 30 35.23 -11.85 27.75
N THR A 31 35.21 -11.89 26.42
CA THR A 31 34.43 -10.93 25.64
C THR A 31 32.93 -11.18 25.76
N TYR A 32 32.10 -10.16 25.54
CA TYR A 32 30.63 -10.30 25.61
C TYR A 32 30.09 -11.39 24.69
N GLN A 33 30.63 -11.51 23.48
CA GLN A 33 30.21 -12.55 22.52
C GLN A 33 30.60 -13.95 22.99
N GLU A 34 31.78 -14.12 23.61
CA GLU A 34 32.19 -15.40 24.18
C GLU A 34 31.29 -15.79 25.35
N VAL A 35 30.95 -14.85 26.24
CA VAL A 35 30.03 -15.11 27.35
C VAL A 35 28.65 -15.52 26.83
N LEU A 36 28.13 -14.84 25.81
CA LEU A 36 26.84 -15.21 25.20
C LEU A 36 26.87 -16.61 24.60
N ASN A 37 28.00 -17.02 24.01
CA ASN A 37 28.16 -18.34 23.40
C ASN A 37 28.37 -19.45 24.46
N ILE A 38 29.16 -19.19 25.50
CA ILE A 38 29.46 -20.16 26.56
C ILE A 38 28.23 -20.48 27.39
N LEU A 39 27.42 -19.46 27.68
CA LEU A 39 26.19 -19.63 28.43
C LEU A 39 25.03 -20.13 27.57
N ASP A 40 25.18 -20.31 26.26
CA ASP A 40 24.10 -20.84 25.41
C ASP A 40 23.97 -22.36 25.54
N ASP A 41 23.10 -22.81 26.45
CA ASP A 41 22.75 -24.24 26.60
C ASP A 41 21.58 -24.68 25.71
N GLY A 42 21.06 -23.78 24.86
CA GLY A 42 19.93 -24.02 23.96
C GLY A 42 18.55 -23.93 24.63
N THR A 43 18.46 -23.65 25.92
CA THR A 43 17.18 -23.43 26.62
C THR A 43 16.70 -21.99 26.44
N ARG A 44 15.38 -21.79 26.36
CA ARG A 44 14.80 -20.44 26.27
C ARG A 44 15.17 -19.56 27.46
N GLU A 45 15.21 -20.14 28.65
CA GLU A 45 15.54 -19.44 29.88
C GLU A 45 16.99 -18.90 29.86
N MET A 46 17.97 -19.74 29.52
CA MET A 46 19.37 -19.31 29.49
C MET A 46 19.67 -18.36 28.33
N ILE A 47 18.99 -18.53 27.18
CA ILE A 47 19.05 -17.59 26.05
C ILE A 47 18.67 -16.17 26.48
N HIS A 48 17.75 -16.01 27.44
CA HIS A 48 17.37 -14.71 28.00
C HIS A 48 18.32 -14.26 29.13
N ASN A 49 18.69 -15.15 30.05
CA ASN A 49 19.52 -14.83 31.21
C ASN A 49 20.95 -14.40 30.85
N ARG A 50 21.55 -14.94 29.79
CA ARG A 50 22.89 -14.54 29.30
C ARG A 50 22.99 -13.06 28.92
N TRP A 51 21.88 -12.45 28.49
CA TRP A 51 21.83 -11.01 28.22
C TRP A 51 21.93 -10.19 29.51
N GLY A 52 21.35 -10.69 30.61
CA GLY A 52 21.50 -10.09 31.94
C GLY A 52 22.93 -10.16 32.47
N VAL A 53 23.64 -11.27 32.21
CA VAL A 53 25.07 -11.45 32.54
C VAL A 53 25.93 -10.40 31.83
N THR A 54 25.81 -10.32 30.50
CA THR A 54 26.60 -9.34 29.72
C THR A 54 26.26 -7.90 30.06
N ALA A 55 25.00 -7.60 30.37
CA ALA A 55 24.58 -6.26 30.80
C ALA A 55 25.21 -5.85 32.15
N ARG A 56 25.27 -6.78 33.12
CA ARG A 56 25.94 -6.57 34.41
C ARG A 56 27.44 -6.34 34.23
N MET A 57 28.10 -7.20 33.46
CA MET A 57 29.53 -7.02 33.12
C MET A 57 29.79 -5.66 32.49
N LEU A 58 28.95 -5.25 31.54
CA LEU A 58 29.06 -3.95 30.88
C LEU A 58 28.89 -2.81 31.88
N ALA A 59 27.84 -2.80 32.70
CA ALA A 59 27.60 -1.74 33.67
C ALA A 59 28.70 -1.65 34.75
N GLU A 60 29.23 -2.78 35.21
CA GLU A 60 30.31 -2.82 36.22
C GLU A 60 31.66 -2.39 35.65
N ASN A 61 31.97 -2.75 34.40
CA ASN A 61 33.21 -2.34 33.73
C ASN A 61 33.28 -0.84 33.44
N MET A 62 32.13 -0.16 33.33
CA MET A 62 32.08 1.28 33.04
C MET A 62 32.56 2.17 34.20
N ASN A 63 32.69 1.62 35.42
CA ASN A 63 33.17 2.30 36.63
C ASN A 63 32.77 3.79 36.69
N VAL A 64 31.46 4.03 36.82
CA VAL A 64 30.82 5.34 36.63
C VAL A 64 31.38 6.39 37.60
N THR A 65 32.34 7.18 37.13
CA THR A 65 32.95 8.28 37.91
C THR A 65 32.50 9.65 37.41
N ASN A 66 32.24 9.79 36.10
CA ASN A 66 31.54 10.93 35.50
C ASN A 66 30.80 10.52 34.21
N LEU A 67 29.83 11.33 33.79
CA LEU A 67 29.00 11.07 32.60
C LEU A 67 29.75 11.14 31.27
N THR A 68 30.83 11.93 31.21
CA THR A 68 31.59 12.16 29.96
C THR A 68 32.37 10.90 29.56
N ASP A 69 33.03 10.28 30.53
CA ASP A 69 33.77 9.03 30.35
C ASP A 69 32.81 7.85 30.10
N LEU A 70 31.63 7.88 30.74
CA LEU A 70 30.59 6.88 30.52
C LEU A 70 30.08 6.89 29.06
N VAL A 71 29.89 8.07 28.46
CA VAL A 71 29.52 8.19 27.04
C VAL A 71 30.60 7.58 26.14
N ASP A 72 31.87 7.88 26.39
CA ASP A 72 32.98 7.35 25.57
C ASP A 72 33.11 5.83 25.71
N GLY A 73 32.97 5.32 26.93
CA GLY A 73 32.97 3.88 27.21
C GLY A 73 31.84 3.16 26.49
N LEU A 74 30.58 3.61 26.68
CA LEU A 74 29.42 2.98 26.05
C LEU A 74 29.48 3.06 24.51
N ALA A 75 29.92 4.20 23.97
CA ALA A 75 30.03 4.38 22.52
C ALA A 75 31.08 3.46 21.87
N LYS A 76 32.08 3.02 22.64
CA LYS A 76 33.07 2.02 22.23
C LYS A 76 32.51 0.60 22.37
N GLU A 77 31.94 0.27 23.53
CA GLU A 77 31.49 -1.10 23.81
C GLU A 77 30.26 -1.53 23.00
N VAL A 78 29.42 -0.59 22.54
CA VAL A 78 28.26 -0.92 21.69
C VAL A 78 28.64 -1.58 20.35
N GLU A 79 29.86 -1.33 19.85
CA GLU A 79 30.37 -1.98 18.64
C GLU A 79 30.61 -3.47 18.87
N PHE A 80 30.95 -3.86 20.10
CA PHE A 80 31.23 -5.26 20.49
C PHE A 80 29.97 -5.98 21.00
N CYS A 81 29.07 -5.29 21.68
CA CYS A 81 27.81 -5.85 22.19
C CYS A 81 26.69 -5.91 21.15
N GLY A 82 26.82 -5.19 20.04
CA GLY A 82 25.82 -5.11 18.97
C GLY A 82 24.66 -4.15 19.29
N ARG A 83 24.40 -3.19 18.40
CA ARG A 83 23.44 -2.08 18.61
C ARG A 83 21.98 -2.49 18.84
N LYS A 84 21.59 -3.75 18.58
CA LYS A 84 20.20 -4.24 18.72
C LYS A 84 20.07 -5.39 19.73
N THR A 85 21.04 -5.55 20.63
CA THR A 85 21.00 -6.62 21.64
C THR A 85 20.28 -6.18 22.91
N LEU A 86 19.67 -7.15 23.60
CA LEU A 86 19.06 -6.95 24.93
C LEU A 86 20.09 -6.52 25.98
N THR A 87 21.39 -6.79 25.76
CA THR A 87 22.47 -6.25 26.60
C THR A 87 22.37 -4.74 26.76
N CYS A 88 22.11 -4.00 25.67
CA CYS A 88 22.08 -2.54 25.71
C CYS A 88 20.89 -2.02 26.52
N GLU A 89 19.71 -2.61 26.31
CA GLU A 89 18.49 -2.30 27.08
C GLU A 89 18.72 -2.55 28.58
N TYR A 90 19.18 -3.74 28.94
CA TYR A 90 19.36 -4.14 30.33
C TYR A 90 20.49 -3.37 31.03
N ALA A 91 21.58 -3.05 30.32
CA ALA A 91 22.65 -2.22 30.85
C ALA A 91 22.18 -0.78 31.09
N GLY A 92 21.40 -0.22 30.17
CA GLY A 92 20.78 1.10 30.36
C GLY A 92 19.87 1.12 31.60
N TYR A 93 19.07 0.07 31.82
CA TYR A 93 18.26 -0.09 33.02
C TYR A 93 19.11 -0.11 34.29
N LEU A 94 20.19 -0.90 34.32
CA LEU A 94 21.12 -0.96 35.46
C LEU A 94 21.74 0.41 35.76
N LEU A 95 22.27 1.08 34.74
CA LEU A 95 22.90 2.39 34.87
C LEU A 95 21.94 3.39 35.50
N GLN A 96 20.67 3.39 35.07
CA GLN A 96 19.67 4.30 35.61
C GLN A 96 19.21 3.92 37.03
N GLN A 97 18.96 2.64 37.29
CA GLN A 97 18.30 2.19 38.52
C GLN A 97 19.27 1.96 39.69
N GLU A 98 20.46 1.41 39.42
CA GLU A 98 21.47 1.07 40.44
C GLU A 98 22.57 2.13 40.53
N TYR A 99 23.04 2.66 39.39
CA TYR A 99 24.12 3.66 39.36
C TYR A 99 23.61 5.11 39.35
N GLY A 100 22.29 5.32 39.32
CA GLY A 100 21.67 6.65 39.38
C GLY A 100 21.98 7.56 38.18
N VAL A 101 22.34 6.97 37.03
CA VAL A 101 22.67 7.70 35.82
C VAL A 101 21.41 8.31 35.20
N ASP A 102 21.45 9.62 34.96
CA ASP A 102 20.43 10.30 34.18
C ASP A 102 20.65 10.03 32.69
N LEU A 103 19.85 9.12 32.13
CA LEU A 103 19.98 8.72 30.72
C LEU A 103 19.60 9.83 29.73
N ILE A 104 18.82 10.83 30.14
CA ILE A 104 18.48 11.97 29.29
C ILE A 104 19.69 12.93 29.22
N GLU A 105 20.35 13.21 30.35
CA GLU A 105 21.61 13.96 30.34
C GLU A 105 22.72 13.21 29.57
N LEU A 106 22.77 11.89 29.70
CA LEU A 106 23.70 11.06 28.93
C LEU A 106 23.45 11.19 27.42
N LEU A 107 22.18 11.28 27.00
CA LEU A 107 21.81 11.53 25.61
C LEU A 107 22.24 12.94 25.14
N PHE A 108 22.11 13.97 25.98
CA PHE A 108 22.56 15.33 25.65
C PHE A 108 24.08 15.37 25.42
N LEU A 109 24.86 14.79 26.32
CA LEU A 109 26.31 14.69 26.19
C LEU A 109 26.74 13.88 24.96
N ALA A 110 26.02 12.79 24.66
CA ALA A 110 26.24 12.04 23.43
C ALA A 110 25.97 12.87 22.17
N GLY A 111 24.99 13.77 22.22
CA GLY A 111 24.71 14.75 21.17
C GLY A 111 25.83 15.75 20.98
N GLU A 112 26.35 16.33 22.07
CA GLU A 112 27.51 17.24 22.02
C GLU A 112 28.76 16.56 21.43
N LYS A 113 28.94 15.28 21.70
CA LYS A 113 30.04 14.46 21.18
C LYS A 113 29.81 13.86 19.78
N GLY A 114 28.60 14.00 19.21
CA GLY A 114 28.27 13.43 17.89
C GLY A 114 28.21 11.89 17.86
N VAL A 115 27.89 11.24 18.98
CA VAL A 115 27.86 9.77 19.13
C VAL A 115 26.48 9.21 19.51
N ILE A 116 25.39 9.96 19.27
CA ILE A 116 24.02 9.57 19.64
C ILE A 116 23.66 8.17 19.13
N ASP A 117 23.95 7.84 17.88
CA ASP A 117 23.61 6.54 17.27
C ASP A 117 24.24 5.33 17.96
N ARG A 118 25.30 5.57 18.77
CA ARG A 118 26.01 4.55 19.55
C ARG A 118 25.46 4.42 20.97
N ILE A 119 24.72 5.43 21.43
CA ILE A 119 24.20 5.52 22.79
C ILE A 119 22.70 5.22 22.85
N ILE A 120 21.99 5.46 21.75
CA ILE A 120 20.53 5.40 21.68
C ILE A 120 19.94 4.07 22.18
N SER A 121 20.61 2.95 21.93
CA SER A 121 20.15 1.62 22.32
C SER A 121 20.12 1.40 23.83
N PHE A 122 20.93 2.16 24.59
CA PHE A 122 20.91 2.15 26.06
C PHE A 122 19.83 3.08 26.62
N VAL A 123 19.58 4.20 25.93
CA VAL A 123 18.71 5.27 26.43
C VAL A 123 17.24 5.01 26.09
N ARG A 124 16.93 4.79 24.80
CA ARG A 124 15.55 4.77 24.29
C ARG A 124 14.62 3.83 25.06
N PRO A 125 14.98 2.56 25.33
CA PRO A 125 14.09 1.65 26.06
C PRO A 125 13.88 2.04 27.53
N ASN A 126 14.77 2.86 28.09
CA ASN A 126 14.87 3.09 29.53
C ASN A 126 14.42 4.47 30.00
N ILE A 127 14.08 5.39 29.10
CA ILE A 127 13.54 6.71 29.47
C ILE A 127 12.31 6.56 30.36
N TYR A 128 11.41 5.62 30.05
CA TYR A 128 10.20 5.37 30.85
C TYR A 128 10.49 5.06 32.32
N TYR A 129 11.60 4.38 32.62
CA TYR A 129 11.93 3.93 33.98
C TYR A 129 12.57 5.02 34.86
N ALA A 130 12.78 6.24 34.33
CA ALA A 130 13.27 7.36 35.13
C ALA A 130 12.39 7.60 36.37
N LYS A 131 13.03 7.91 37.50
CA LYS A 131 12.37 8.09 38.81
C LYS A 131 11.88 9.51 39.06
N THR A 132 12.49 10.48 38.40
CA THR A 132 12.27 11.91 38.66
C THR A 132 12.16 12.66 37.35
N PHE A 133 11.15 13.51 37.25
CA PHE A 133 10.98 14.44 36.13
C PHE A 133 11.76 15.72 36.41
N ARG A 134 12.49 16.22 35.41
CA ARG A 134 13.28 17.46 35.49
C ARG A 134 12.79 18.46 34.45
N ARG A 135 12.39 19.63 34.91
CA ARG A 135 11.72 20.65 34.11
C ARG A 135 12.68 21.24 33.07
N GLU A 136 13.92 21.49 33.48
CA GLU A 136 15.00 22.04 32.66
C GLU A 136 15.44 21.14 31.48
N GLN A 137 15.03 19.87 31.46
CA GLN A 137 15.38 18.94 30.39
C GLN A 137 14.40 19.01 29.20
N VAL A 138 13.19 19.54 29.41
CA VAL A 138 12.12 19.55 28.40
C VAL A 138 12.58 20.25 27.13
N THR A 139 12.98 21.52 27.25
CA THR A 139 13.39 22.34 26.10
C THR A 139 14.70 21.86 25.48
N LYS A 140 15.63 21.34 26.29
CA LYS A 140 16.88 20.73 25.80
C LYS A 140 16.61 19.49 24.94
N LEU A 141 15.72 18.60 25.38
CA LEU A 141 15.35 17.39 24.66
C LEU A 141 14.63 17.72 23.35
N ILE A 142 13.67 18.64 23.40
CA ILE A 142 13.00 19.14 22.20
C ILE A 142 14.01 19.71 21.20
N GLY A 143 14.92 20.56 21.67
CA GLY A 143 15.96 21.15 20.83
C GLY A 143 16.91 20.11 20.23
N LEU A 144 17.23 19.04 20.96
CA LEU A 144 17.99 17.92 20.43
C LEU A 144 17.21 17.18 19.32
N LEU A 145 15.96 16.81 19.58
CA LEU A 145 15.13 16.06 18.63
C LEU A 145 14.85 16.85 17.35
N GLU A 146 14.62 18.17 17.46
CA GLU A 146 14.41 19.01 16.28
C GLU A 146 15.67 19.12 15.41
N ARG A 147 16.87 19.15 16.01
CA ARG A 147 18.15 19.13 15.26
C ARG A 147 18.39 17.82 14.50
N HIS A 148 17.79 16.73 14.96
CA HIS A 148 17.93 15.38 14.39
C HIS A 148 16.62 14.87 13.77
N LYS A 149 15.80 15.80 13.26
CA LYS A 149 14.52 15.48 12.65
C LYS A 149 14.71 14.63 11.39
N GLY A 150 13.98 13.51 11.33
CA GLY A 150 14.06 12.53 10.25
C GLY A 150 14.93 11.31 10.57
N GLU A 151 15.69 11.34 11.66
CA GLU A 151 16.40 10.16 12.15
C GLU A 151 15.43 9.14 12.75
N GLU A 152 15.58 7.86 12.38
CA GLU A 152 14.69 6.75 12.81
C GLU A 152 14.57 6.66 14.34
N TRP A 153 15.63 7.02 15.07
CA TRP A 153 15.63 6.96 16.52
C TRP A 153 14.85 8.08 17.21
N GLY A 154 14.68 9.24 16.57
CA GLY A 154 14.06 10.42 17.17
C GLY A 154 12.62 10.14 17.61
N ASP A 155 11.85 9.46 16.76
CA ASP A 155 10.46 9.08 17.03
C ASP A 155 10.35 8.12 18.22
N GLY A 156 11.31 7.20 18.34
CA GLY A 156 11.38 6.27 19.46
C GLY A 156 11.66 6.96 20.80
N ILE A 157 12.53 7.99 20.81
CA ILE A 157 12.79 8.80 22.01
C ILE A 157 11.57 9.63 22.38
N LEU A 158 10.92 10.25 21.40
CA LEU A 158 9.71 11.04 21.61
C LEU A 158 8.60 10.21 22.26
N TRP A 159 8.39 8.98 21.77
CA TRP A 159 7.42 8.05 22.34
C TRP A 159 7.78 7.61 23.76
N ALA A 160 9.04 7.22 24.01
CA ALA A 160 9.49 6.81 25.33
C ALA A 160 9.38 7.96 26.36
N TYR A 161 9.72 9.17 25.95
CA TYR A 161 9.58 10.38 26.77
C TYR A 161 8.12 10.70 27.05
N ARG A 162 7.23 10.54 26.05
CA ARG A 162 5.78 10.67 26.26
C ARG A 162 5.28 9.70 27.33
N CYS A 163 5.62 8.41 27.24
CA CYS A 163 5.23 7.42 28.25
C CYS A 163 5.73 7.81 29.64
N PHE A 164 6.98 8.29 29.74
CA PHE A 164 7.55 8.78 31.00
C PHE A 164 6.75 9.95 31.58
N VAL A 165 6.49 11.00 30.79
CA VAL A 165 5.72 12.19 31.22
C VAL A 165 4.32 11.80 31.67
N MET A 166 3.66 10.88 30.95
CA MET A 166 2.34 10.36 31.32
C MET A 166 2.35 9.56 32.62
N LYS A 167 3.37 8.72 32.84
CA LYS A 167 3.57 7.97 34.09
C LYS A 167 3.71 8.90 35.29
N MET A 168 4.45 10.00 35.10
CA MET A 168 4.70 11.00 36.15
C MET A 168 3.57 12.02 36.29
N GLU A 169 2.58 12.01 35.40
CA GLU A 169 1.48 13.00 35.36
C GLU A 169 1.97 14.46 35.25
N THR A 170 3.05 14.68 34.50
CA THR A 170 3.75 15.98 34.39
C THR A 170 3.52 16.70 33.06
N TYR A 171 2.55 16.25 32.25
CA TYR A 171 2.27 16.83 30.92
C TYR A 171 1.89 18.33 30.97
N ALA A 172 1.22 18.78 32.03
CA ALA A 172 0.93 20.20 32.27
C ALA A 172 2.22 21.02 32.45
N VAL A 173 3.18 20.48 33.21
CA VAL A 173 4.50 21.11 33.41
C VAL A 173 5.30 21.16 32.12
N VAL A 174 5.21 20.11 31.29
CA VAL A 174 5.83 20.09 29.95
C VAL A 174 5.24 21.19 29.06
N PHE A 175 3.91 21.35 29.07
CA PHE A 175 3.27 22.42 28.32
C PHE A 175 3.66 23.81 28.84
N ASP A 176 3.75 24.01 30.15
CA ASP A 176 4.21 25.27 30.73
C ASP A 176 5.65 25.64 30.34
N GLU A 177 6.52 24.63 30.19
CA GLU A 177 7.89 24.84 29.69
C GLU A 177 7.97 25.15 28.21
N ILE A 178 7.11 24.55 27.40
CA ILE A 178 7.00 24.89 25.98
C ILE A 178 6.44 26.30 25.84
N GLY A 179 5.33 26.59 26.52
CA GLY A 179 4.61 27.86 26.55
C GLY A 179 3.94 28.19 25.21
N GLU A 180 4.74 28.32 24.16
CA GLU A 180 4.37 28.57 22.77
C GLU A 180 5.00 27.48 21.90
N VAL A 181 4.20 26.85 21.05
CA VAL A 181 4.63 25.84 20.10
C VAL A 181 5.27 26.54 18.89
N ARG A 182 6.55 26.26 18.65
CA ARG A 182 7.42 26.91 17.68
C ARG A 182 7.98 25.95 16.63
N CYS A 183 8.01 24.66 16.91
CA CYS A 183 8.52 23.66 15.98
C CYS A 183 7.66 22.39 15.89
N GLN A 184 7.99 21.54 14.92
CA GLN A 184 7.25 20.30 14.68
C GLN A 184 7.41 19.30 15.84
N THR A 185 8.58 19.24 16.48
CA THR A 185 8.80 18.35 17.63
C THR A 185 7.89 18.69 18.80
N GLU A 186 7.70 19.97 19.11
CA GLU A 186 6.78 20.43 20.17
C GLU A 186 5.34 20.09 19.84
N TYR A 187 4.92 20.38 18.60
CA TYR A 187 3.60 20.01 18.09
C TYR A 187 3.33 18.50 18.25
N ARG A 188 4.27 17.65 17.80
CA ARG A 188 4.14 16.19 17.93
C ARG A 188 4.08 15.74 19.38
N LEU A 189 4.93 16.30 20.25
CA LEU A 189 4.96 15.93 21.67
C LEU A 189 3.62 16.25 22.36
N LEU A 190 3.11 17.47 22.18
CA LEU A 190 1.83 17.88 22.76
C LEU A 190 0.65 17.09 22.18
N GLY A 191 0.66 16.84 20.87
CA GLY A 191 -0.34 16.01 20.20
C GLY A 191 -0.40 14.57 20.74
N LEU A 192 0.69 14.06 21.32
CA LEU A 192 0.70 12.73 21.97
C LEU A 192 0.05 12.72 23.37
N PHE A 193 -0.13 13.88 24.00
CA PHE A 193 -0.73 13.99 25.33
C PHE A 193 -2.24 14.19 25.30
N ARG A 194 -2.78 14.81 24.23
CA ARG A 194 -4.18 15.26 24.14
C ARG A 194 -5.22 14.25 24.65
N GLY A 195 -5.17 13.01 24.16
CA GLY A 195 -6.15 11.97 24.53
C GLY A 195 -6.14 11.64 26.03
N SER A 196 -4.95 11.46 26.61
CA SER A 196 -4.83 11.17 28.04
C SER A 196 -5.12 12.38 28.92
N TRP A 197 -4.84 13.58 28.42
CA TRP A 197 -5.15 14.82 29.14
C TRP A 197 -6.65 15.00 29.29
N TYR A 198 -7.42 14.88 28.20
CA TYR A 198 -8.89 14.94 28.25
C TYR A 198 -9.49 13.85 29.15
N GLN A 199 -8.92 12.64 29.17
CA GLN A 199 -9.38 11.56 30.05
C GLN A 199 -9.16 11.86 31.54
N LYS A 200 -8.05 12.50 31.90
CA LYS A 200 -7.68 12.76 33.31
C LYS A 200 -8.21 14.09 33.83
N ASN A 201 -8.09 15.15 33.04
CA ASN A 201 -8.45 16.51 33.43
C ASN A 201 -8.93 17.31 32.21
N ARG A 202 -10.25 17.23 31.97
CA ARG A 202 -10.90 17.88 30.84
C ARG A 202 -10.73 19.41 30.85
N ASP A 203 -11.01 20.05 31.97
CA ASP A 203 -11.03 21.52 32.08
C ASP A 203 -9.65 22.12 31.77
N GLU A 204 -8.58 21.44 32.21
CA GLU A 204 -7.22 21.85 31.91
C GLU A 204 -6.86 21.65 30.42
N ALA A 205 -7.27 20.54 29.80
CA ALA A 205 -7.07 20.30 28.37
C ALA A 205 -7.81 21.34 27.50
N GLU A 206 -9.03 21.72 27.90
CA GLU A 206 -9.80 22.80 27.26
C GLU A 206 -9.12 24.17 27.46
N ALA A 207 -8.59 24.47 28.65
CA ALA A 207 -7.84 25.71 28.88
C ALA A 207 -6.55 25.80 28.04
N VAL A 208 -5.87 24.67 27.82
CA VAL A 208 -4.68 24.58 26.97
C VAL A 208 -5.03 24.91 25.51
N SER A 209 -6.13 24.36 24.98
CA SER A 209 -6.53 24.64 23.60
C SER A 209 -6.89 26.12 23.40
N GLU A 210 -7.60 26.73 24.35
CA GLU A 210 -7.91 28.17 24.33
C GLU A 210 -6.64 29.04 24.35
N LYS A 211 -5.69 28.70 25.23
CA LYS A 211 -4.42 29.41 25.31
C LYS A 211 -3.65 29.34 23.99
N LEU A 212 -3.61 28.18 23.36
CA LEU A 212 -2.94 27.98 22.07
C LEU A 212 -3.60 28.78 20.94
N LEU A 213 -4.94 28.80 20.87
CA LEU A 213 -5.67 29.62 19.90
C LEU A 213 -5.46 31.14 20.10
N ALA A 214 -5.31 31.56 21.35
CA ALA A 214 -5.04 32.96 21.69
C ALA A 214 -3.63 33.39 21.27
N LEU A 215 -2.62 32.52 21.45
CA LEU A 215 -1.22 32.79 21.07
C LEU A 215 -1.07 32.92 19.54
N GLY A 216 -1.86 32.17 18.76
CA GLY A 216 -1.80 32.21 17.29
C GLY A 216 -0.49 31.64 16.74
N GLY A 217 -0.30 31.76 15.42
CA GLY A 217 0.85 31.15 14.73
C GLY A 217 0.62 29.67 14.39
N LYS A 218 1.30 29.21 13.33
CA LYS A 218 1.05 27.91 12.67
C LYS A 218 0.97 26.74 13.66
N TRP A 219 2.04 26.51 14.43
CA TRP A 219 2.13 25.31 15.27
C TRP A 219 1.18 25.35 16.47
N ASN A 220 0.94 26.53 17.06
CA ASN A 220 -0.05 26.67 18.12
C ASN A 220 -1.45 26.35 17.60
N ALA A 221 -1.83 26.92 16.45
CA ALA A 221 -3.13 26.68 15.85
C ALA A 221 -3.34 25.20 15.49
N MET A 222 -2.36 24.55 14.86
CA MET A 222 -2.41 23.12 14.55
C MET A 222 -2.53 22.26 15.82
N THR A 223 -1.78 22.59 16.87
CA THR A 223 -1.88 21.90 18.16
C THR A 223 -3.26 22.09 18.79
N ALA A 224 -3.80 23.31 18.72
CA ALA A 224 -5.13 23.60 19.24
C ALA A 224 -6.23 22.85 18.50
N ILE A 225 -6.16 22.79 17.15
CA ILE A 225 -7.07 22.00 16.31
C ILE A 225 -7.06 20.54 16.75
N ASP A 226 -5.88 19.94 16.96
CA ASP A 226 -5.74 18.57 17.44
C ASP A 226 -6.40 18.35 18.82
N PHE A 227 -6.28 19.32 19.72
CA PHE A 227 -6.94 19.27 21.02
C PHE A 227 -8.46 19.40 20.87
N LEU A 228 -8.95 20.34 20.07
CA LEU A 228 -10.38 20.49 19.80
C LEU A 228 -10.98 19.22 19.18
N GLU A 229 -10.30 18.61 18.22
CA GLU A 229 -10.68 17.33 17.58
C GLU A 229 -10.85 16.23 18.64
N THR A 230 -9.90 16.12 19.56
CA THR A 230 -9.98 15.17 20.68
C THR A 230 -11.13 15.54 21.63
N GLY A 231 -11.32 16.83 21.88
CA GLY A 231 -12.37 17.39 22.73
C GLY A 231 -13.79 17.09 22.24
N LEU A 232 -14.00 16.97 20.92
CA LEU A 232 -15.27 16.53 20.34
C LEU A 232 -15.69 15.11 20.74
N ASN A 233 -14.83 14.31 21.39
CA ASN A 233 -15.24 13.05 22.03
C ASN A 233 -15.96 13.29 23.38
N TYR A 234 -15.82 14.47 23.97
CA TYR A 234 -16.30 14.81 25.31
C TYR A 234 -17.36 15.92 25.31
N GLY A 235 -17.51 16.67 24.22
CA GLY A 235 -18.57 17.66 24.02
C GLY A 235 -18.24 18.72 22.97
N GLU A 236 -19.26 19.44 22.53
CA GLU A 236 -19.20 20.47 21.48
C GLU A 236 -18.92 21.89 21.99
N THR A 237 -19.11 22.14 23.29
CA THR A 237 -19.11 23.49 23.88
C THR A 237 -17.80 24.25 23.64
N ILE A 238 -16.66 23.58 23.83
CA ILE A 238 -15.34 24.21 23.68
C ILE A 238 -15.05 24.59 22.23
N PHE A 239 -15.46 23.74 21.29
CA PHE A 239 -15.33 24.02 19.86
C PHE A 239 -16.17 25.25 19.49
N ARG A 240 -17.45 25.26 19.86
CA ARG A 240 -18.38 26.37 19.56
C ARG A 240 -17.90 27.71 20.12
N LYS A 241 -17.43 27.71 21.37
CA LYS A 241 -16.87 28.90 22.02
C LYS A 241 -15.71 29.50 21.22
N ASN A 242 -14.92 28.66 20.57
CA ASN A 242 -13.69 29.05 19.88
C ASN A 242 -13.81 29.07 18.34
N PHE A 243 -14.98 28.76 17.78
CA PHE A 243 -15.18 28.59 16.35
C PHE A 243 -14.78 29.83 15.54
N GLN A 244 -15.24 31.02 15.95
CA GLN A 244 -14.88 32.27 15.25
C GLN A 244 -13.37 32.54 15.26
N ARG A 245 -12.69 32.23 16.38
CA ARG A 245 -11.24 32.37 16.46
C ARG A 245 -10.50 31.38 15.55
N LEU A 246 -11.01 30.15 15.44
CA LEU A 246 -10.49 29.16 14.50
C LEU A 246 -10.61 29.67 13.06
N CYS A 247 -11.78 30.17 12.66
CA CYS A 247 -12.01 30.74 11.34
C CYS A 247 -11.03 31.89 11.05
N GLU A 248 -10.84 32.83 11.98
CA GLU A 248 -9.86 33.92 11.81
C GLU A 248 -8.44 33.42 11.51
N LEU A 249 -8.00 32.37 12.22
CA LEU A 249 -6.67 31.79 12.04
C LEU A 249 -6.52 31.04 10.71
N ALA A 250 -7.56 30.31 10.30
CA ALA A 250 -7.60 29.64 9.01
C ALA A 250 -7.54 30.63 7.84
N HIS A 251 -8.35 31.70 7.87
CA HIS A 251 -8.32 32.77 6.86
C HIS A 251 -6.94 33.46 6.75
N ALA A 252 -6.16 33.47 7.84
CA ALA A 252 -4.83 34.07 7.86
C ALA A 252 -3.72 33.14 7.31
N SER A 253 -3.98 31.84 7.14
CA SER A 253 -2.97 30.86 6.77
C SER A 253 -3.58 29.62 6.09
N SER A 254 -3.28 29.44 4.80
CA SER A 254 -3.75 28.29 4.01
C SER A 254 -3.37 26.92 4.61
N GLU A 255 -2.22 26.83 5.29
CA GLU A 255 -1.82 25.58 5.95
C GLU A 255 -2.70 25.22 7.17
N ILE A 256 -3.25 26.23 7.87
CA ILE A 256 -4.17 26.04 9.01
C ILE A 256 -5.56 25.71 8.46
N GLU A 257 -5.97 26.42 7.42
CA GLU A 257 -7.20 26.19 6.67
C GLU A 257 -7.31 24.75 6.16
N GLU A 258 -6.22 24.16 5.68
CA GLU A 258 -6.19 22.72 5.35
C GLU A 258 -6.35 21.82 6.59
N TYR A 259 -5.75 22.22 7.71
CA TYR A 259 -5.68 21.41 8.94
C TYR A 259 -7.00 21.38 9.71
N GLU A 260 -7.87 22.38 9.56
CA GLU A 260 -9.18 22.41 10.22
C GLU A 260 -10.22 21.51 9.55
N ILE A 261 -10.04 21.15 8.27
CA ILE A 261 -11.04 20.37 7.51
C ILE A 261 -11.49 19.09 8.26
N PRO A 262 -10.59 18.24 8.78
CA PRO A 262 -10.99 17.05 9.53
C PRO A 262 -11.81 17.37 10.79
N LEU A 263 -11.45 18.45 11.49
CA LEU A 263 -12.17 18.92 12.68
C LEU A 263 -13.60 19.34 12.34
N LEU A 264 -13.78 20.09 11.24
CA LEU A 264 -15.09 20.54 10.77
C LEU A 264 -15.98 19.36 10.39
N VAL A 265 -15.44 18.39 9.64
CA VAL A 265 -16.17 17.17 9.26
C VAL A 265 -16.56 16.36 10.49
N GLN A 266 -15.67 16.22 11.47
CA GLN A 266 -15.95 15.48 12.70
C GLN A 266 -17.01 16.15 13.56
N TYR A 267 -17.02 17.49 13.63
CA TYR A 267 -18.07 18.24 14.31
C TYR A 267 -19.43 17.99 13.67
N GLU A 268 -19.56 18.20 12.35
CA GLU A 268 -20.82 17.97 11.62
C GLU A 268 -21.33 16.54 11.78
N THR A 269 -20.43 15.56 11.72
CA THR A 269 -20.78 14.14 11.88
C THR A 269 -21.35 13.80 13.25
N ARG A 270 -20.95 14.52 14.32
CA ARG A 270 -21.33 14.19 15.70
C ARG A 270 -22.40 15.10 16.28
N TYR A 271 -22.44 16.34 15.82
CA TYR A 271 -23.16 17.43 16.47
C TYR A 271 -23.96 18.31 15.52
N GLY A 272 -23.99 17.98 14.22
CA GLY A 272 -24.78 18.71 13.23
C GLY A 272 -26.25 18.84 13.66
N GLU A 273 -26.90 19.92 13.20
CA GLU A 273 -28.29 20.31 13.48
C GLU A 273 -28.56 20.90 14.88
N LYS A 274 -27.56 20.95 15.75
CA LYS A 274 -27.70 21.51 17.11
C LYS A 274 -27.51 23.04 17.16
N GLU A 275 -26.81 23.67 16.21
CA GLU A 275 -26.61 25.13 16.20
C GLU A 275 -26.53 25.68 14.77
N LYS A 276 -27.69 26.02 14.23
CA LYS A 276 -27.88 26.39 12.82
C LYS A 276 -26.86 27.38 12.26
N THR A 277 -26.46 28.41 13.01
CA THR A 277 -25.53 29.43 12.51
C THR A 277 -24.12 28.91 12.31
N ILE A 278 -23.60 28.10 13.23
CA ILE A 278 -22.26 27.51 13.11
C ILE A 278 -22.29 26.42 12.04
N ASP A 279 -23.31 25.56 12.08
CA ASP A 279 -23.49 24.46 11.14
C ASP A 279 -23.59 25.00 9.68
N GLU A 280 -24.33 26.09 9.45
CA GLU A 280 -24.41 26.76 8.13
C GLU A 280 -23.05 27.31 7.65
N GLU A 281 -22.25 27.88 8.55
CA GLU A 281 -20.93 28.44 8.22
C GLU A 281 -19.92 27.33 7.89
N ILE A 282 -19.94 26.23 8.65
CA ILE A 282 -19.13 25.04 8.39
C ILE A 282 -19.50 24.43 7.04
N LEU A 283 -20.79 24.22 6.78
CA LEU A 283 -21.23 23.63 5.52
C LEU A 283 -20.90 24.53 4.33
N LYS A 284 -21.01 25.85 4.48
CA LYS A 284 -20.56 26.79 3.45
C LYS A 284 -19.08 26.59 3.12
N ARG A 285 -18.22 26.48 4.15
CA ARG A 285 -16.78 26.23 3.96
C ARG A 285 -16.51 24.88 3.30
N LEU A 286 -17.14 23.81 3.76
CA LEU A 286 -16.95 22.47 3.18
C LEU A 286 -17.40 22.40 1.71
N ASN A 287 -18.45 23.14 1.33
CA ASN A 287 -18.92 23.23 -0.05
C ASN A 287 -17.93 23.92 -1.01
N GLU A 288 -16.91 24.62 -0.52
CA GLU A 288 -15.87 25.24 -1.34
C GLU A 288 -14.76 24.24 -1.74
N ILE A 289 -14.55 23.18 -0.95
CA ILE A 289 -13.49 22.17 -1.13
C ILE A 289 -13.49 21.52 -2.52
N PRO A 290 -14.63 21.14 -3.14
CA PRO A 290 -14.63 20.58 -4.49
C PRO A 290 -13.94 21.49 -5.54
N SER A 291 -13.98 22.81 -5.33
CA SER A 291 -13.32 23.81 -6.17
C SER A 291 -11.94 24.25 -5.68
N GLY A 292 -11.54 23.77 -4.50
CA GLY A 292 -10.27 24.09 -3.84
C GLY A 292 -9.06 23.34 -4.40
N VAL A 293 -7.94 23.44 -3.68
CA VAL A 293 -6.67 22.81 -4.06
C VAL A 293 -6.65 21.31 -3.73
N MET A 294 -5.77 20.55 -4.38
CA MET A 294 -5.73 19.09 -4.20
C MET A 294 -5.44 18.66 -2.75
N SER A 295 -4.64 19.42 -2.01
CA SER A 295 -4.32 19.14 -0.60
C SER A 295 -5.56 19.17 0.29
N GLU A 296 -6.44 20.15 0.12
CA GLU A 296 -7.73 20.24 0.83
C GLU A 296 -8.63 19.04 0.48
N LYS A 297 -8.74 18.73 -0.82
CA LYS A 297 -9.52 17.57 -1.31
C LYS A 297 -9.04 16.27 -0.70
N LEU A 298 -7.72 16.06 -0.63
CA LEU A 298 -7.12 14.86 -0.05
C LEU A 298 -7.38 14.75 1.45
N ARG A 299 -7.29 15.86 2.20
CA ARG A 299 -7.61 15.87 3.64
C ARG A 299 -9.09 15.57 3.89
N PHE A 300 -9.99 16.17 3.11
CA PHE A 300 -11.42 15.93 3.19
C PHE A 300 -11.77 14.47 2.83
N ALA A 301 -11.22 13.94 1.75
CA ALA A 301 -11.41 12.55 1.38
C ALA A 301 -10.85 11.58 2.44
N GLY A 302 -9.69 11.91 3.01
CA GLY A 302 -9.03 11.10 4.03
C GLY A 302 -9.89 10.90 5.28
N ILE A 303 -10.44 11.98 5.84
CA ILE A 303 -11.32 11.85 7.01
C ILE A 303 -12.59 11.05 6.69
N ILE A 304 -13.18 11.23 5.51
CA ILE A 304 -14.37 10.48 5.08
C ILE A 304 -14.06 8.98 4.93
N ALA A 305 -12.87 8.63 4.44
CA ALA A 305 -12.39 7.25 4.33
C ALA A 305 -12.21 6.55 5.69
N ASP A 306 -12.20 7.30 6.79
CA ASP A 306 -12.13 6.77 8.17
C ASP A 306 -13.49 6.75 8.91
N LEU A 307 -14.46 7.58 8.50
CA LEU A 307 -15.80 7.63 9.11
C LEU A 307 -16.70 6.42 8.83
N VAL A 308 -17.18 5.72 9.86
CA VAL A 308 -18.09 4.56 9.70
C VAL A 308 -19.39 4.92 8.97
N GLU A 309 -20.00 6.04 9.35
CA GLU A 309 -21.18 6.62 8.72
C GLU A 309 -20.87 8.06 8.32
N VAL A 310 -21.33 8.46 7.14
CA VAL A 310 -21.10 9.80 6.57
C VAL A 310 -22.46 10.50 6.46
N PRO A 311 -22.66 11.66 7.09
CA PRO A 311 -23.89 12.43 6.95
C PRO A 311 -24.19 12.84 5.50
N ASP A 312 -25.46 12.90 5.11
CA ASP A 312 -25.89 13.17 3.73
C ASP A 312 -25.33 14.48 3.15
N ASN A 313 -25.28 15.55 3.96
CA ASN A 313 -24.71 16.84 3.59
C ASN A 313 -23.20 16.74 3.29
N ILE A 314 -22.45 15.98 4.08
CA ILE A 314 -21.02 15.73 3.86
C ILE A 314 -20.81 14.79 2.67
N GLU A 315 -21.65 13.77 2.52
CA GLU A 315 -21.60 12.86 1.38
C GLU A 315 -21.88 13.59 0.06
N GLN A 316 -22.78 14.57 0.05
CA GLN A 316 -23.06 15.39 -1.13
C GLN A 316 -21.83 16.21 -1.57
N VAL A 317 -21.12 16.83 -0.62
CA VAL A 317 -19.86 17.53 -0.91
C VAL A 317 -18.82 16.57 -1.46
N PHE A 318 -18.68 15.39 -0.83
CA PHE A 318 -17.76 14.35 -1.26
C PHE A 318 -18.03 13.85 -2.67
N LYS A 319 -19.29 13.50 -2.99
CA LYS A 319 -19.73 13.09 -4.34
C LYS A 319 -19.44 14.17 -5.37
N THR A 320 -19.75 15.44 -5.07
CA THR A 320 -19.45 16.58 -5.95
C THR A 320 -17.96 16.66 -6.28
N MET A 321 -17.10 16.44 -5.28
CA MET A 321 -15.65 16.45 -5.43
C MET A 321 -15.14 15.26 -6.26
N ILE A 322 -15.57 14.03 -5.97
CA ILE A 322 -15.00 12.81 -6.58
C ILE A 322 -15.57 12.53 -7.97
N PHE A 323 -16.75 13.05 -8.29
CA PHE A 323 -17.36 12.98 -9.63
C PHE A 323 -16.93 14.12 -10.55
N SER A 324 -16.02 14.96 -10.10
CA SER A 324 -15.32 15.96 -10.92
C SER A 324 -13.92 15.46 -11.31
N ASP A 325 -13.33 16.06 -12.33
CA ASP A 325 -11.95 15.73 -12.74
C ASP A 325 -10.96 16.18 -11.64
N PHE A 326 -10.25 15.21 -11.05
CA PHE A 326 -9.15 15.44 -10.12
C PHE A 326 -7.79 15.07 -10.74
N HIS A 327 -7.74 15.00 -12.07
CA HIS A 327 -6.54 14.79 -12.89
C HIS A 327 -5.81 13.49 -12.58
N LYS A 328 -6.56 12.42 -12.26
CA LYS A 328 -6.00 11.07 -12.02
C LYS A 328 -4.97 11.05 -10.88
N ASP A 329 -5.13 11.91 -9.87
CA ASP A 329 -4.26 11.96 -8.70
C ASP A 329 -4.20 10.60 -7.98
N SER A 330 -3.01 10.06 -7.82
CA SER A 330 -2.80 8.72 -7.26
C SER A 330 -3.15 8.63 -5.77
N SER A 331 -2.95 9.72 -5.02
CA SER A 331 -3.28 9.76 -3.60
C SER A 331 -4.79 9.78 -3.41
N MET A 332 -5.52 10.52 -4.25
CA MET A 332 -6.98 10.51 -4.25
C MET A 332 -7.52 9.10 -4.54
N LEU A 333 -7.00 8.42 -5.55
CA LEU A 333 -7.42 7.05 -5.88
C LEU A 333 -7.11 6.05 -4.76
N THR A 334 -5.98 6.20 -4.08
CA THR A 334 -5.64 5.38 -2.91
C THR A 334 -6.66 5.60 -1.77
N THR A 335 -7.07 6.84 -1.53
CA THR A 335 -8.10 7.17 -0.55
C THR A 335 -9.46 6.60 -0.94
N LEU A 336 -9.83 6.70 -2.22
CA LEU A 336 -11.08 6.14 -2.74
C LEU A 336 -11.09 4.61 -2.68
N ASP A 337 -9.94 3.96 -2.89
CA ASP A 337 -9.79 2.51 -2.76
C ASP A 337 -10.14 2.06 -1.34
N MET A 338 -9.55 2.72 -0.33
CA MET A 338 -9.86 2.46 1.08
C MET A 338 -11.34 2.74 1.40
N TYR A 339 -11.88 3.86 0.93
CA TYR A 339 -13.26 4.25 1.16
C TYR A 339 -14.25 3.23 0.57
N TYR A 340 -14.16 2.91 -0.73
CA TYR A 340 -15.11 1.98 -1.36
C TYR A 340 -14.92 0.54 -0.89
N ALA A 341 -13.70 0.13 -0.56
CA ALA A 341 -13.45 -1.15 0.07
C ALA A 341 -14.21 -1.27 1.41
N ARG A 342 -14.16 -0.23 2.24
CA ARG A 342 -14.90 -0.19 3.52
C ARG A 342 -16.41 -0.12 3.30
N VAL A 343 -16.88 0.76 2.40
CA VAL A 343 -18.32 0.89 2.07
C VAL A 343 -18.91 -0.46 1.67
N GLN A 344 -18.24 -1.20 0.79
CA GLN A 344 -18.68 -2.53 0.38
C GLN A 344 -18.60 -3.55 1.53
N LYS A 345 -17.55 -3.51 2.35
CA LYS A 345 -17.41 -4.38 3.53
C LYS A 345 -18.53 -4.17 4.56
N ASN A 346 -19.05 -2.95 4.67
CA ASN A 346 -20.15 -2.60 5.57
C ASN A 346 -21.53 -2.99 5.02
N GLY A 347 -21.60 -3.70 3.88
CA GLY A 347 -22.83 -4.26 3.33
C GLY A 347 -23.64 -3.30 2.45
N ASN A 348 -23.01 -2.23 1.95
CA ASN A 348 -23.65 -1.38 0.95
C ASN A 348 -23.90 -2.15 -0.34
N ASP A 349 -24.88 -1.68 -1.11
CA ASP A 349 -25.24 -2.28 -2.37
C ASP A 349 -24.11 -2.14 -3.40
N ILE A 350 -23.72 -3.28 -3.97
CA ILE A 350 -22.61 -3.37 -4.93
C ILE A 350 -22.90 -2.56 -6.19
N VAL A 351 -24.17 -2.47 -6.62
CA VAL A 351 -24.54 -1.71 -7.81
C VAL A 351 -24.19 -0.24 -7.61
N THR A 352 -24.57 0.33 -6.46
CA THR A 352 -24.22 1.71 -6.10
C THR A 352 -22.70 1.96 -6.09
N VAL A 353 -21.91 1.03 -5.55
CA VAL A 353 -20.44 1.14 -5.57
C VAL A 353 -19.91 1.13 -7.00
N LEU A 354 -20.37 0.22 -7.84
CA LEU A 354 -19.95 0.12 -9.24
C LEU A 354 -20.34 1.36 -10.05
N GLU A 355 -21.52 1.93 -9.82
CA GLU A 355 -21.94 3.18 -10.47
C GLU A 355 -21.06 4.35 -10.06
N ASN A 356 -20.73 4.48 -8.78
CA ASN A 356 -19.86 5.55 -8.31
C ASN A 356 -18.44 5.42 -8.90
N LEU A 357 -17.88 4.19 -8.92
CA LEU A 357 -16.58 3.94 -9.56
C LEU A 357 -16.61 4.27 -11.06
N ARG A 358 -17.70 3.94 -11.76
CA ARG A 358 -17.93 4.32 -13.16
C ARG A 358 -17.92 5.83 -13.34
N HIS A 359 -18.63 6.58 -12.48
CA HIS A 359 -18.66 8.04 -12.55
C HIS A 359 -17.28 8.65 -12.35
N ILE A 360 -16.52 8.16 -11.37
CA ILE A 360 -15.14 8.61 -11.10
C ILE A 360 -14.24 8.33 -12.31
N PHE A 361 -14.34 7.13 -12.88
CA PHE A 361 -13.58 6.72 -14.06
C PHE A 361 -13.86 7.64 -15.28
N ILE A 362 -15.14 7.94 -15.52
CA ILE A 362 -15.57 8.79 -16.64
C ILE A 362 -15.16 10.25 -16.43
N ALA A 363 -15.34 10.78 -15.22
CA ALA A 363 -15.03 12.16 -14.87
C ALA A 363 -13.54 12.49 -15.06
N ASN A 364 -12.66 11.54 -14.71
CA ASN A 364 -11.22 11.68 -14.86
C ASN A 364 -10.70 11.31 -16.26
N GLY A 365 -11.58 10.98 -17.21
CA GLY A 365 -11.20 10.79 -18.61
C GLY A 365 -10.25 9.61 -18.87
N TYR A 366 -10.43 8.49 -18.16
CA TYR A 366 -9.74 7.23 -18.48
C TYR A 366 -10.28 6.63 -19.79
N ARG A 367 -9.39 6.21 -20.70
CA ARG A 367 -9.74 5.65 -22.03
C ARG A 367 -8.54 4.99 -22.74
N GLY A 368 -8.81 4.09 -23.68
CA GLY A 368 -7.79 3.59 -24.61
C GLY A 368 -6.70 2.80 -23.91
N ASN A 369 -5.48 3.33 -23.84
CA ASN A 369 -4.34 2.60 -23.26
C ASN A 369 -4.16 2.82 -21.75
N ASP A 370 -4.85 3.81 -21.14
CA ASP A 370 -4.65 4.17 -19.74
C ASP A 370 -5.75 3.67 -18.80
N TYR A 371 -6.81 3.04 -19.32
CA TYR A 371 -7.96 2.60 -18.52
C TYR A 371 -7.58 1.65 -17.38
N MET A 372 -6.64 0.72 -17.61
CA MET A 372 -6.17 -0.20 -16.59
C MET A 372 -5.40 0.48 -15.45
N THR A 373 -4.92 1.71 -15.63
CA THR A 373 -4.23 2.46 -14.57
C THR A 373 -5.16 2.73 -13.39
N PHE A 374 -6.42 3.08 -13.67
CA PHE A 374 -7.46 3.25 -12.65
C PHE A 374 -7.58 2.00 -11.78
N PHE A 375 -7.74 0.84 -12.41
CA PHE A 375 -7.94 -0.41 -11.68
C PHE A 375 -6.69 -0.87 -10.91
N ARG A 376 -5.49 -0.66 -11.46
CA ARG A 376 -4.23 -1.00 -10.76
C ARG A 376 -4.00 -0.15 -9.51
N GLN A 377 -4.56 1.05 -9.44
CA GLN A 377 -4.43 1.96 -8.30
C GLN A 377 -5.49 1.70 -7.21
N MET A 378 -6.45 0.80 -7.44
CA MET A 378 -7.51 0.48 -6.47
C MET A 378 -7.60 -1.02 -6.13
N PRO A 379 -6.51 -1.67 -5.67
CA PRO A 379 -6.51 -3.12 -5.43
C PRO A 379 -7.44 -3.59 -4.29
N MET A 380 -7.69 -2.77 -3.26
CA MET A 380 -8.48 -3.18 -2.09
C MET A 380 -9.94 -3.39 -2.44
N VAL A 381 -10.55 -2.45 -3.18
CA VAL A 381 -11.95 -2.53 -3.60
C VAL A 381 -12.14 -3.72 -4.55
N HIS A 382 -11.24 -3.96 -5.49
CA HIS A 382 -11.32 -5.13 -6.38
C HIS A 382 -11.28 -6.44 -5.61
N SER A 383 -10.40 -6.56 -4.61
CA SER A 383 -10.33 -7.76 -3.77
C SER A 383 -11.63 -8.03 -3.01
N ILE A 384 -12.41 -7.00 -2.69
CA ILE A 384 -13.70 -7.16 -2.01
C ILE A 384 -14.79 -7.48 -3.04
N LEU A 385 -14.82 -6.78 -4.17
CA LEU A 385 -15.76 -7.02 -5.27
C LEU A 385 -15.66 -8.45 -5.83
N ARG A 386 -14.47 -9.06 -5.85
CA ARG A 386 -14.28 -10.48 -6.26
C ARG A 386 -15.10 -11.48 -5.44
N LYS A 387 -15.54 -11.13 -4.23
CA LYS A 387 -16.41 -12.01 -3.42
C LYS A 387 -17.79 -12.18 -4.04
N ASP A 388 -18.23 -11.18 -4.79
CA ASP A 388 -19.49 -11.13 -5.52
C ASP A 388 -19.21 -11.12 -7.04
N GLU A 389 -18.31 -12.00 -7.50
CA GLU A 389 -17.85 -12.04 -8.90
C GLU A 389 -19.01 -12.14 -9.91
N GLU A 390 -20.14 -12.74 -9.50
CA GLU A 390 -21.36 -12.88 -10.28
C GLU A 390 -21.96 -11.52 -10.67
N LYS A 391 -22.29 -10.70 -9.67
CA LYS A 391 -22.83 -9.34 -9.83
C LYS A 391 -21.88 -8.43 -10.59
N VAL A 392 -20.58 -8.53 -10.27
CA VAL A 392 -19.54 -7.75 -10.93
C VAL A 392 -19.44 -8.11 -12.41
N THR A 393 -19.50 -9.41 -12.74
CA THR A 393 -19.46 -9.89 -14.12
C THR A 393 -20.70 -9.40 -14.88
N ALA A 394 -21.90 -9.54 -14.31
CA ALA A 394 -23.14 -9.08 -14.94
C ALA A 394 -23.12 -7.57 -15.22
N ALA A 395 -22.66 -6.76 -14.25
CA ALA A 395 -22.51 -5.32 -14.41
C ALA A 395 -21.45 -4.96 -15.48
N ALA A 396 -20.30 -5.64 -15.48
CA ALA A 396 -19.25 -5.42 -16.48
C ALA A 396 -19.77 -5.65 -17.91
N ILE A 397 -20.52 -6.73 -18.14
CA ILE A 397 -21.13 -7.02 -19.44
C ILE A 397 -22.18 -5.97 -19.80
N SER A 398 -23.00 -5.53 -18.84
CA SER A 398 -23.96 -4.44 -19.05
C SER A 398 -23.28 -3.17 -19.58
N TYR A 399 -22.11 -2.81 -19.03
CA TYR A 399 -21.35 -1.65 -19.49
C TYR A 399 -20.73 -1.85 -20.87
N ILE A 400 -20.21 -3.04 -21.16
CA ILE A 400 -19.65 -3.36 -22.47
C ILE A 400 -20.71 -3.30 -23.55
N VAL A 401 -21.90 -3.84 -23.29
CA VAL A 401 -23.00 -3.97 -24.27
C VAL A 401 -23.77 -2.67 -24.43
N GLY A 402 -24.20 -2.04 -23.33
CA GLY A 402 -25.13 -0.90 -23.38
C GLY A 402 -24.46 0.48 -23.36
N GLY A 403 -23.19 0.58 -23.01
CA GLY A 403 -22.50 1.86 -22.80
C GLY A 403 -21.80 2.43 -24.03
N GLY A 404 -21.22 3.63 -23.92
CA GLY A 404 -20.32 4.17 -24.95
C GLY A 404 -18.90 3.64 -24.79
N MET A 405 -17.94 4.27 -25.48
CA MET A 405 -16.53 3.86 -25.41
C MET A 405 -15.95 3.91 -24.00
N LYS A 406 -16.36 4.89 -23.16
CA LYS A 406 -15.84 5.01 -21.79
C LYS A 406 -16.33 3.87 -20.90
N GLU A 407 -17.62 3.58 -20.98
CA GLU A 407 -18.27 2.48 -20.26
C GLU A 407 -17.73 1.13 -20.72
N LEU A 408 -17.44 0.98 -22.02
CA LEU A 408 -16.79 -0.22 -22.56
C LEU A 408 -15.43 -0.45 -21.90
N PHE A 409 -14.57 0.56 -21.82
CA PHE A 409 -13.27 0.43 -21.14
C PHE A 409 -13.42 0.13 -19.64
N PHE A 410 -14.38 0.78 -18.98
CA PHE A 410 -14.67 0.50 -17.57
C PHE A 410 -15.13 -0.95 -17.37
N GLY A 411 -16.04 -1.44 -18.22
CA GLY A 411 -16.54 -2.82 -18.17
C GLY A 411 -15.44 -3.86 -18.43
N ILE A 412 -14.55 -3.63 -19.40
CA ILE A 412 -13.39 -4.52 -19.65
C ILE A 412 -12.46 -4.57 -18.44
N GLY A 413 -12.14 -3.41 -17.84
CA GLY A 413 -11.29 -3.36 -16.66
C GLY A 413 -11.91 -4.05 -15.45
N LEU A 414 -13.21 -3.86 -15.24
CA LEU A 414 -13.95 -4.50 -14.15
C LEU A 414 -13.98 -6.03 -14.32
N LEU A 415 -14.23 -6.51 -15.54
CA LEU A 415 -14.21 -7.93 -15.87
C LEU A 415 -12.82 -8.55 -15.66
N SER A 416 -11.76 -7.79 -15.99
CA SER A 416 -10.37 -8.22 -15.83
C SER A 416 -9.91 -8.29 -14.37
N GLU A 417 -10.34 -7.35 -13.53
CA GLU A 417 -9.75 -7.18 -12.20
C GLU A 417 -10.64 -7.70 -11.07
N ALA A 418 -11.95 -7.78 -11.27
CA ALA A 418 -12.90 -8.22 -10.24
C ALA A 418 -13.96 -9.23 -10.71
N GLY A 419 -14.24 -9.31 -12.01
CA GLY A 419 -15.19 -10.26 -12.59
C GLY A 419 -14.56 -11.60 -13.00
N SER A 420 -15.31 -12.38 -13.78
CA SER A 420 -14.90 -13.71 -14.25
C SER A 420 -15.23 -13.93 -15.72
N PHE A 421 -14.20 -14.10 -16.56
CA PHE A 421 -14.36 -14.44 -17.97
C PHE A 421 -14.92 -15.84 -18.21
N ALA A 422 -14.62 -16.79 -17.32
CA ALA A 422 -15.04 -18.18 -17.47
C ALA A 422 -16.54 -18.40 -17.19
N LYS A 423 -17.13 -17.53 -16.36
CA LYS A 423 -18.52 -17.63 -15.89
C LYS A 423 -19.42 -16.52 -16.44
N ILE A 424 -19.04 -15.87 -17.55
CA ILE A 424 -19.79 -14.73 -18.11
C ILE A 424 -21.28 -15.09 -18.32
N THR A 425 -21.56 -16.19 -19.00
CA THR A 425 -22.94 -16.60 -19.34
C THR A 425 -23.73 -16.98 -18.08
N GLU A 426 -23.14 -17.80 -17.22
CA GLU A 426 -23.74 -18.27 -15.97
C GLU A 426 -24.13 -17.09 -15.06
N ASN A 427 -23.21 -16.14 -14.89
CA ASN A 427 -23.41 -14.99 -14.02
C ASN A 427 -24.43 -13.99 -14.59
N CYS A 428 -24.46 -13.81 -15.92
CA CYS A 428 -25.43 -12.93 -16.56
C CYS A 428 -26.86 -13.47 -16.48
N GLU A 429 -27.05 -14.78 -16.70
CA GLU A 429 -28.35 -15.44 -16.63
C GLU A 429 -28.93 -15.42 -15.21
N ALA A 430 -28.08 -15.56 -14.20
CA ALA A 430 -28.50 -15.55 -12.81
C ALA A 430 -28.94 -14.17 -12.30
N GLU A 431 -28.22 -13.09 -12.68
CA GLU A 431 -28.53 -11.72 -12.21
C GLU A 431 -29.64 -11.01 -12.99
N ARG A 432 -29.78 -11.26 -14.31
CA ARG A 432 -30.81 -10.60 -15.14
C ARG A 432 -32.08 -11.43 -15.35
N GLY A 433 -32.13 -12.65 -14.83
CA GLY A 433 -33.24 -13.57 -15.11
C GLY A 433 -33.33 -13.94 -16.60
N LYS A 434 -34.53 -13.87 -17.20
CA LYS A 434 -34.79 -14.23 -18.61
C LYS A 434 -34.54 -13.10 -19.62
N GLU A 435 -33.99 -11.95 -19.24
CA GLU A 435 -33.55 -10.96 -20.25
C GLU A 435 -32.29 -11.47 -20.94
N ILE A 436 -32.43 -11.88 -22.20
CA ILE A 436 -31.37 -12.55 -22.95
C ILE A 436 -30.65 -11.52 -23.82
N TYR A 437 -29.33 -11.41 -23.65
CA TYR A 437 -28.47 -10.68 -24.57
C TYR A 437 -28.57 -11.25 -25.99
N SER A 438 -28.69 -10.36 -26.96
CA SER A 438 -28.77 -10.71 -28.37
C SER A 438 -27.43 -11.25 -28.88
N GLU A 439 -27.46 -11.90 -30.05
CA GLU A 439 -26.24 -12.34 -30.73
C GLU A 439 -25.26 -11.19 -30.98
N LYS A 440 -25.78 -9.99 -31.30
CA LYS A 440 -24.98 -8.76 -31.50
C LYS A 440 -24.26 -8.32 -30.22
N ASP A 441 -24.91 -8.48 -29.07
CA ASP A 441 -24.33 -8.11 -27.78
C ASP A 441 -23.12 -9.01 -27.46
N TRP A 442 -23.22 -10.31 -27.74
CA TRP A 442 -22.11 -11.24 -27.56
C TRP A 442 -20.98 -11.01 -28.55
N ILE A 443 -21.30 -10.66 -29.81
CA ILE A 443 -20.30 -10.22 -30.80
C ILE A 443 -19.54 -9.00 -30.28
N ARG A 444 -20.27 -8.03 -29.70
CA ARG A 444 -19.67 -6.83 -29.12
C ARG A 444 -18.75 -7.15 -27.94
N VAL A 445 -19.15 -8.04 -27.03
CA VAL A 445 -18.31 -8.49 -25.91
C VAL A 445 -17.01 -9.13 -26.40
N VAL A 446 -17.11 -10.08 -27.34
CA VAL A 446 -15.92 -10.82 -27.80
C VAL A 446 -14.94 -9.92 -28.56
N ARG A 447 -15.45 -8.96 -29.35
CA ARG A 447 -14.64 -7.93 -30.01
C ARG A 447 -13.95 -7.01 -29.01
N ALA A 448 -14.65 -6.57 -27.97
CA ALA A 448 -14.05 -5.75 -26.91
C ALA A 448 -12.84 -6.44 -26.28
N ILE A 449 -12.97 -7.74 -25.99
CA ILE A 449 -11.89 -8.54 -25.40
C ILE A 449 -10.75 -8.72 -26.40
N LEU A 450 -11.05 -9.07 -27.66
CA LEU A 450 -10.07 -9.24 -28.73
C LEU A 450 -9.20 -8.00 -28.93
N TYR A 451 -9.81 -6.81 -29.01
CA TYR A 451 -9.11 -5.59 -29.39
C TYR A 451 -8.41 -4.87 -28.22
N TYR A 452 -8.85 -5.07 -26.97
CA TYR A 452 -8.38 -4.24 -25.85
C TYR A 452 -7.73 -5.00 -24.69
N THR A 453 -7.80 -6.34 -24.65
CA THR A 453 -7.05 -7.13 -23.65
C THR A 453 -5.70 -7.62 -24.16
N TYR A 454 -5.52 -7.74 -25.49
CA TYR A 454 -4.30 -8.23 -26.14
C TYR A 454 -3.81 -9.60 -25.63
N GLN A 455 -4.72 -10.43 -25.11
CA GLN A 455 -4.43 -11.77 -24.59
C GLN A 455 -5.11 -12.84 -25.44
N GLY A 456 -4.34 -13.52 -26.30
CA GLY A 456 -4.88 -14.53 -27.22
C GLY A 456 -5.59 -15.69 -26.52
N GLU A 457 -5.05 -16.20 -25.41
CA GLU A 457 -5.70 -17.26 -24.62
C GLU A 457 -7.05 -16.80 -24.06
N LEU A 458 -7.13 -15.54 -23.61
CA LEU A 458 -8.34 -14.96 -23.04
C LEU A 458 -9.42 -14.73 -24.11
N ALA A 459 -9.04 -14.17 -25.26
CA ALA A 459 -9.95 -13.96 -26.38
C ALA A 459 -10.52 -15.31 -26.89
N CYS A 460 -9.64 -16.31 -27.10
CA CYS A 460 -10.05 -17.64 -27.56
C CYS A 460 -10.93 -18.38 -26.55
N SER A 461 -10.58 -18.36 -25.26
CA SER A 461 -11.41 -18.99 -24.23
C SER A 461 -12.77 -18.31 -24.10
N THR A 462 -12.81 -16.97 -24.10
CA THR A 462 -14.08 -16.23 -24.04
C THR A 462 -14.97 -16.54 -25.25
N ALA A 463 -14.38 -16.69 -26.44
CA ALA A 463 -15.12 -17.06 -27.65
C ALA A 463 -15.97 -18.31 -27.45
N PHE A 464 -15.42 -19.34 -26.81
CA PHE A 464 -16.13 -20.57 -26.47
C PHE A 464 -17.07 -20.40 -25.27
N HIS A 465 -16.67 -19.66 -24.23
CA HIS A 465 -17.52 -19.46 -23.06
C HIS A 465 -18.86 -18.79 -23.40
N LEU A 466 -18.86 -17.79 -24.29
CA LEU A 466 -20.10 -17.11 -24.70
C LEU A 466 -21.05 -18.01 -25.49
N LEU A 467 -20.56 -19.06 -26.15
CA LEU A 467 -21.40 -20.05 -26.86
C LEU A 467 -22.20 -20.97 -25.93
N LYS A 468 -22.03 -20.86 -24.61
CA LYS A 468 -22.96 -21.48 -23.65
C LYS A 468 -24.34 -20.80 -23.70
N ALA A 469 -24.40 -19.51 -24.05
CA ALA A 469 -25.65 -18.77 -24.16
C ALA A 469 -26.46 -19.24 -25.37
N GLU A 470 -27.74 -19.55 -25.17
CA GLU A 470 -28.60 -20.14 -26.21
C GLU A 470 -28.79 -19.26 -27.47
N MET A 471 -28.54 -17.94 -27.36
CA MET A 471 -28.71 -16.96 -28.45
C MET A 471 -27.46 -16.71 -29.30
N ALA A 472 -26.31 -17.31 -28.96
CA ALA A 472 -25.15 -17.23 -29.84
C ALA A 472 -25.34 -18.18 -31.04
N GLY A 473 -25.54 -17.59 -32.22
CA GLY A 473 -25.89 -18.28 -33.46
C GLY A 473 -24.74 -18.38 -34.45
N ASP A 474 -25.11 -18.44 -35.73
CA ASP A 474 -24.15 -18.64 -36.82
C ASP A 474 -23.36 -17.37 -37.14
N GLU A 475 -23.94 -16.17 -36.95
CA GLU A 475 -23.26 -14.89 -37.18
C GLU A 475 -22.09 -14.72 -36.19
N TYR A 476 -22.32 -15.05 -34.92
CA TYR A 476 -21.28 -15.05 -33.89
C TYR A 476 -20.14 -16.02 -34.21
N ILE A 477 -20.45 -17.23 -34.70
CA ILE A 477 -19.45 -18.21 -35.13
C ILE A 477 -18.62 -17.68 -36.31
N GLU A 478 -19.25 -17.00 -37.30
CA GLU A 478 -18.51 -16.38 -38.41
C GLU A 478 -17.52 -15.31 -37.90
N VAL A 479 -17.95 -14.45 -36.96
CA VAL A 479 -17.06 -13.45 -36.35
C VAL A 479 -15.90 -14.12 -35.62
N CYS A 480 -16.15 -15.19 -34.86
CA CYS A 480 -15.09 -15.93 -34.17
C CYS A 480 -14.10 -16.55 -35.16
N MET A 481 -14.57 -17.08 -36.29
CA MET A 481 -13.70 -17.65 -37.32
C MET A 481 -12.90 -16.57 -38.05
N TYR A 482 -13.50 -15.42 -38.36
CA TYR A 482 -12.85 -14.35 -39.12
C TYR A 482 -11.89 -13.54 -38.26
N GLU A 483 -12.32 -13.09 -37.08
CA GLU A 483 -11.56 -12.15 -36.25
C GLU A 483 -10.70 -12.85 -35.20
N ILE A 484 -11.20 -13.89 -34.52
CA ILE A 484 -10.47 -14.53 -33.41
C ILE A 484 -9.49 -15.57 -33.95
N TYR A 485 -9.98 -16.56 -34.70
CA TYR A 485 -9.10 -17.56 -35.34
C TYR A 485 -8.15 -16.89 -36.34
N GLY A 486 -8.60 -15.85 -37.07
CA GLY A 486 -7.74 -15.09 -37.98
C GLY A 486 -6.56 -14.42 -37.27
N ASN A 487 -6.74 -13.96 -36.02
CA ASN A 487 -5.67 -13.35 -35.23
C ASN A 487 -4.87 -14.33 -34.37
N TYR A 488 -5.49 -15.41 -33.89
CA TYR A 488 -4.88 -16.36 -32.95
C TYR A 488 -5.10 -17.82 -33.40
N PRO A 489 -4.65 -18.21 -34.60
CA PRO A 489 -5.02 -19.50 -35.19
C PRO A 489 -4.52 -20.69 -34.38
N ASP A 490 -3.30 -20.61 -33.83
CA ASP A 490 -2.71 -21.72 -33.08
C ASP A 490 -3.31 -21.84 -31.68
N THR A 491 -3.52 -20.72 -30.98
CA THR A 491 -4.19 -20.73 -29.68
C THR A 491 -5.65 -21.15 -29.81
N MET A 492 -6.39 -20.64 -30.80
CA MET A 492 -7.79 -21.02 -31.02
C MET A 492 -7.92 -22.51 -31.36
N ARG A 493 -7.00 -23.08 -32.15
CA ARG A 493 -6.94 -24.52 -32.43
C ARG A 493 -6.74 -25.35 -31.16
N LYS A 494 -5.77 -24.99 -30.30
CA LYS A 494 -5.54 -25.66 -29.02
C LYS A 494 -6.76 -25.57 -28.11
N THR A 495 -7.40 -24.40 -28.04
CA THR A 495 -8.63 -24.22 -27.28
C THR A 495 -9.77 -25.08 -27.83
N ALA A 496 -9.94 -25.14 -29.15
CA ALA A 496 -10.96 -25.95 -29.81
C ALA A 496 -10.84 -27.45 -29.53
N GLU A 497 -9.62 -27.98 -29.35
CA GLU A 497 -9.42 -29.39 -28.95
C GLU A 497 -10.14 -29.74 -27.65
N ASN A 498 -10.20 -28.79 -26.70
CA ASN A 498 -10.87 -28.97 -25.41
C ASN A 498 -12.41 -29.01 -25.54
N TYR A 499 -12.98 -28.44 -26.61
CA TYR A 499 -14.42 -28.29 -26.79
C TYR A 499 -15.05 -29.28 -27.79
N ARG A 500 -14.26 -30.21 -28.37
CA ARG A 500 -14.75 -31.23 -29.32
C ARG A 500 -15.92 -32.08 -28.80
N LYS A 501 -15.95 -32.32 -27.48
CA LYS A 501 -16.95 -33.16 -26.81
C LYS A 501 -17.77 -32.35 -25.80
N SER A 502 -17.94 -31.05 -26.05
CA SER A 502 -18.76 -30.21 -25.19
C SER A 502 -20.23 -30.66 -25.21
N GLU A 503 -20.92 -30.43 -24.09
CA GLU A 503 -22.36 -30.63 -23.97
C GLU A 503 -23.15 -29.57 -24.78
N TYR A 504 -22.52 -28.42 -25.09
CA TYR A 504 -23.11 -27.34 -25.85
C TYR A 504 -22.86 -27.49 -27.36
N LYS A 505 -23.92 -27.67 -28.15
CA LYS A 505 -23.84 -27.91 -29.60
C LYS A 505 -23.08 -26.82 -30.36
N GLN A 506 -23.26 -25.54 -30.00
CA GLN A 506 -22.59 -24.45 -30.70
C GLN A 506 -21.08 -24.42 -30.45
N GLN A 507 -20.64 -24.79 -29.25
CA GLN A 507 -19.21 -24.95 -28.95
C GLN A 507 -18.58 -26.06 -29.81
N VAL A 508 -19.29 -27.19 -29.96
CA VAL A 508 -18.84 -28.29 -30.85
C VAL A 508 -18.76 -27.80 -32.30
N LYS A 509 -19.77 -27.08 -32.79
CA LYS A 509 -19.79 -26.52 -34.15
C LYS A 509 -18.60 -25.59 -34.42
N LEU A 510 -18.30 -24.65 -33.51
CA LEU A 510 -17.12 -23.79 -33.64
C LEU A 510 -15.81 -24.62 -33.59
N ALA A 511 -15.72 -25.58 -32.66
CA ALA A 511 -14.53 -26.42 -32.51
C ALA A 511 -14.24 -27.22 -33.79
N GLU A 512 -15.24 -27.89 -34.37
CA GLU A 512 -15.11 -28.65 -35.62
C GLU A 512 -14.60 -27.74 -36.75
N ARG A 513 -15.21 -26.55 -36.89
CA ARG A 513 -14.86 -25.61 -37.95
C ARG A 513 -13.44 -25.06 -37.83
N VAL A 514 -13.00 -24.73 -36.61
CA VAL A 514 -11.61 -24.32 -36.32
C VAL A 514 -10.64 -25.43 -36.68
N LEU A 515 -10.93 -26.68 -36.28
CA LEU A 515 -10.05 -27.83 -36.50
C LEU A 515 -9.94 -28.17 -37.98
N GLU A 516 -11.06 -28.19 -38.71
CA GLU A 516 -11.06 -28.40 -40.16
C GLU A 516 -10.26 -27.32 -40.90
N HIS A 517 -10.45 -26.05 -40.54
CA HIS A 517 -9.70 -24.95 -41.15
C HIS A 517 -8.21 -25.05 -40.82
N SER A 518 -7.87 -25.40 -39.58
CA SER A 518 -6.48 -25.59 -39.18
C SER A 518 -5.82 -26.75 -39.91
N GLU A 519 -6.50 -27.87 -40.12
CA GLU A 519 -5.96 -29.02 -40.86
C GLU A 519 -5.73 -28.67 -42.33
N LYS A 520 -6.71 -28.01 -42.97
CA LYS A 520 -6.58 -27.49 -44.35
C LYS A 520 -5.40 -26.51 -44.46
N ALA A 521 -5.29 -25.56 -43.54
CA ALA A 521 -4.20 -24.58 -43.52
C ALA A 521 -2.83 -25.24 -43.30
N ARG A 522 -2.75 -26.26 -42.44
CA ARG A 522 -1.52 -27.03 -42.23
C ARG A 522 -1.11 -27.80 -43.49
N ALA A 523 -2.04 -28.49 -44.13
CA ALA A 523 -1.77 -29.23 -45.38
C ALA A 523 -1.29 -28.30 -46.51
N ILE A 524 -1.84 -27.09 -46.60
CA ILE A 524 -1.38 -26.05 -47.54
C ILE A 524 0.05 -25.60 -47.19
N ARG A 525 0.32 -25.28 -45.92
CA ARG A 525 1.65 -24.86 -45.47
C ARG A 525 2.72 -25.92 -45.73
N GLU A 526 2.43 -27.19 -45.43
CA GLU A 526 3.31 -28.33 -45.71
C GLU A 526 3.64 -28.42 -47.21
N ARG A 527 2.65 -28.29 -48.09
CA ARG A 527 2.86 -28.24 -49.55
C ARG A 527 3.69 -27.03 -50.00
N ILE A 528 3.47 -25.85 -49.42
CA ILE A 528 4.23 -24.64 -49.78
C ILE A 528 5.71 -24.82 -49.43
N TYR A 529 6.03 -25.43 -48.28
CA TYR A 529 7.41 -25.70 -47.89
C TYR A 529 8.15 -26.65 -48.84
N GLU A 530 7.43 -27.47 -49.60
CA GLU A 530 8.00 -28.34 -50.64
C GLU A 530 8.34 -27.58 -51.93
N ILE A 531 7.75 -26.40 -52.16
CA ILE A 531 8.00 -25.57 -53.34
C ILE A 531 9.28 -24.76 -53.13
N LYS A 532 10.38 -25.23 -53.72
CA LYS A 532 11.71 -24.61 -53.61
C LYS A 532 11.73 -23.12 -53.99
N ASP A 533 10.95 -22.74 -55.01
CA ASP A 533 10.91 -21.36 -55.52
C ASP A 533 10.24 -20.37 -54.55
N LEU A 534 9.42 -20.87 -53.63
CA LEU A 534 8.77 -20.07 -52.58
C LEU A 534 9.56 -20.07 -51.27
N ARG A 535 10.68 -20.79 -51.20
CA ARG A 535 11.52 -20.81 -50.01
C ARG A 535 12.23 -19.46 -49.90
N PRO A 536 12.09 -18.72 -48.78
CA PRO A 536 12.81 -17.46 -48.60
C PRO A 536 14.32 -17.71 -48.71
N SER A 537 15.06 -16.75 -49.27
CA SER A 537 16.51 -16.89 -49.40
C SER A 537 17.16 -17.08 -48.03
N GLU A 538 18.31 -17.74 -47.96
CA GLU A 538 19.04 -17.88 -46.69
C GLU A 538 19.33 -16.52 -46.04
N LYS A 539 19.55 -15.50 -46.86
CA LYS A 539 19.76 -14.12 -46.42
C LYS A 539 18.51 -13.52 -45.76
N ASP A 540 17.33 -13.73 -46.32
CA ASP A 540 16.08 -13.22 -45.76
C ASP A 540 15.69 -13.99 -44.49
N GLN A 541 15.91 -15.31 -44.46
CA GLN A 541 15.74 -16.11 -43.24
C GLN A 541 16.67 -15.63 -42.12
N MET A 542 17.91 -15.29 -42.46
CA MET A 542 18.87 -14.73 -41.51
C MET A 542 18.47 -13.34 -41.02
N MET A 543 17.95 -12.49 -41.91
CA MET A 543 17.42 -11.15 -41.58
C MET A 543 16.22 -11.23 -40.62
N ILE A 544 15.27 -12.13 -40.88
CA ILE A 544 14.11 -12.34 -40.01
C ILE A 544 14.55 -12.80 -38.62
N ARG A 545 15.41 -13.83 -38.55
CA ARG A 545 15.96 -14.31 -37.27
C ARG A 545 16.69 -13.20 -36.50
N TYR A 546 17.41 -12.34 -37.22
CA TYR A 546 18.10 -11.19 -36.61
C TYR A 546 17.10 -10.17 -36.04
N ALA A 547 16.06 -9.83 -36.79
CA ALA A 547 14.99 -8.92 -36.35
C ALA A 547 14.23 -9.49 -35.13
N GLU A 548 13.91 -10.78 -35.12
CA GLU A 548 13.31 -11.48 -33.98
C GLU A 548 14.22 -11.43 -32.75
N CYS A 549 15.53 -11.69 -32.93
CA CYS A 549 16.50 -11.62 -31.84
C CYS A 549 16.60 -10.20 -31.26
N GLU A 550 16.63 -9.17 -32.10
CA GLU A 550 16.63 -7.78 -31.64
C GLU A 550 15.34 -7.40 -30.90
N PHE A 551 14.19 -7.81 -31.44
CA PHE A 551 12.89 -7.55 -30.84
C PHE A 551 12.78 -8.23 -29.46
N ASN A 552 13.09 -9.52 -29.37
CA ASN A 552 13.12 -10.27 -28.11
C ASN A 552 14.08 -9.65 -27.09
N ARG A 553 15.24 -9.14 -27.56
CA ARG A 553 16.19 -8.44 -26.69
C ARG A 553 15.62 -7.14 -26.13
N LYS A 554 14.83 -6.38 -26.92
CA LYS A 554 14.14 -5.18 -26.45
C LYS A 554 13.01 -5.53 -25.46
N VAL A 555 12.21 -6.55 -25.75
CA VAL A 555 11.13 -7.03 -24.88
C VAL A 555 11.69 -7.47 -23.53
N ASN A 556 12.72 -8.32 -23.52
CA ASN A 556 13.36 -8.78 -22.27
C ASN A 556 13.95 -7.62 -21.46
N LYS A 557 14.59 -6.65 -22.13
CA LYS A 557 15.14 -5.47 -21.45
C LYS A 557 14.05 -4.62 -20.79
N ASN A 558 12.88 -4.52 -21.40
CA ASN A 558 11.74 -3.80 -20.83
C ASN A 558 11.07 -4.59 -19.70
N ALA A 559 10.93 -5.91 -19.87
CA ALA A 559 10.43 -6.80 -18.83
C ALA A 559 11.32 -6.79 -17.58
N ASP A 560 12.64 -6.83 -17.75
CA ASP A 560 13.60 -6.74 -16.63
C ASP A 560 13.46 -5.42 -15.85
N LYS A 561 13.22 -4.30 -16.56
CA LYS A 561 13.01 -3.00 -15.91
C LYS A 561 11.69 -2.90 -15.14
N ALA A 562 10.66 -3.58 -15.61
CA ALA A 562 9.33 -3.57 -15.01
C ALA A 562 9.13 -4.69 -13.97
N SER A 563 10.04 -5.66 -13.93
CA SER A 563 9.99 -6.85 -13.08
C SER A 563 10.41 -6.53 -11.65
N LEU A 564 9.63 -7.04 -10.69
CA LEU A 564 10.00 -7.03 -9.26
C LEU A 564 11.38 -7.67 -9.04
N THR A 565 11.71 -8.72 -9.79
CA THR A 565 13.01 -9.39 -9.71
C THR A 565 14.15 -8.47 -10.18
N GLY A 566 13.94 -7.68 -11.23
CA GLY A 566 14.93 -6.71 -11.72
C GLY A 566 15.11 -5.51 -10.79
N LEU A 567 14.07 -5.15 -10.03
CA LEU A 567 14.13 -4.12 -8.99
C LEU A 567 14.82 -4.62 -7.71
N LEU A 568 14.60 -5.88 -7.33
CA LEU A 568 15.10 -6.45 -6.07
C LEU A 568 16.51 -7.05 -6.18
N PHE A 569 16.94 -7.51 -7.36
CA PHE A 569 18.19 -8.24 -7.52
C PHE A 569 19.08 -7.63 -8.60
N GLN A 570 20.38 -7.50 -8.31
CA GLN A 570 21.37 -7.13 -9.31
C GLN A 570 21.57 -8.28 -10.31
N SER A 571 21.32 -8.02 -11.60
CA SER A 571 21.54 -9.00 -12.66
C SER A 571 22.94 -8.87 -13.27
N ARG A 572 23.53 -10.01 -13.65
CA ARG A 572 24.76 -10.07 -14.46
C ARG A 572 24.56 -11.02 -15.62
N THR A 573 24.85 -10.55 -16.83
CA THR A 573 24.81 -11.40 -18.03
C THR A 573 26.07 -12.27 -18.07
N LEU A 574 25.90 -13.58 -17.99
CA LEU A 574 26.98 -14.54 -18.26
C LEU A 574 27.13 -14.70 -19.78
N LYS A 575 28.36 -14.59 -20.30
CA LYS A 575 28.64 -14.82 -21.73
C LYS A 575 28.50 -16.29 -22.14
N TYR A 576 28.71 -17.21 -21.21
CA TYR A 576 28.68 -18.66 -21.41
C TYR A 576 28.46 -19.38 -20.08
N GLY A 577 27.83 -20.56 -20.14
CA GLY A 577 27.63 -21.45 -18.98
C GLY A 577 26.19 -21.92 -18.82
N ALA A 578 25.99 -23.19 -18.49
CA ALA A 578 24.67 -23.81 -18.28
C ALA A 578 24.38 -24.13 -16.81
N ARG A 579 25.34 -23.88 -15.90
CA ARG A 579 25.28 -24.23 -14.48
C ARG A 579 25.91 -23.13 -13.63
N SER A 580 25.40 -22.95 -12.41
CA SER A 580 26.03 -22.20 -11.33
C SER A 580 26.72 -23.15 -10.36
N GLY A 581 27.91 -22.78 -9.89
CA GLY A 581 28.65 -23.53 -8.88
C GLY A 581 28.74 -22.75 -7.58
N THR A 582 28.36 -23.35 -6.46
CA THR A 582 28.47 -22.77 -5.12
C THR A 582 29.32 -23.69 -4.24
N VAL A 583 30.30 -23.12 -3.55
CA VAL A 583 31.08 -23.82 -2.54
C VAL A 583 30.40 -23.62 -1.19
N ILE A 584 29.97 -24.70 -0.56
CA ILE A 584 29.32 -24.69 0.76
C ILE A 584 30.28 -25.32 1.76
N THR A 585 30.50 -24.63 2.88
CA THR A 585 31.33 -25.15 3.98
C THR A 585 30.46 -26.02 4.89
N GLY A 586 30.76 -27.32 4.96
CA GLY A 586 30.08 -28.27 5.83
C GLY A 586 30.43 -28.11 7.31
N ARG A 587 29.71 -28.83 8.19
CA ARG A 587 29.86 -28.79 9.67
C ARG A 587 31.28 -29.10 10.20
N LYS A 588 32.16 -29.66 9.36
CA LYS A 588 33.57 -29.99 9.68
C LYS A 588 34.60 -29.11 8.97
N GLN A 589 34.21 -27.93 8.47
CA GLN A 589 35.04 -27.08 7.59
C GLN A 589 35.41 -27.70 6.23
N GLU A 590 34.75 -28.78 5.82
CA GLU A 590 34.93 -29.39 4.51
C GLU A 590 34.23 -28.54 3.44
N LEU A 591 34.96 -28.13 2.40
CA LEU A 591 34.42 -27.36 1.28
C LEU A 591 33.77 -28.31 0.26
N MET A 592 32.46 -28.24 0.11
CA MET A 592 31.70 -29.01 -0.87
C MET A 592 31.31 -28.12 -2.05
N TYR A 593 31.73 -28.50 -3.26
CA TYR A 593 31.30 -27.84 -4.49
C TYR A 593 29.99 -28.44 -5.00
N GLN A 594 28.94 -27.63 -5.06
CA GLN A 594 27.66 -27.99 -5.67
C GLN A 594 27.46 -27.22 -6.97
N ALA A 595 27.16 -27.94 -8.05
CA ALA A 595 26.84 -27.35 -9.35
C ALA A 595 25.39 -27.62 -9.73
N ASN A 596 24.58 -26.57 -9.83
CA ASN A 596 23.16 -26.65 -10.20
C ASN A 596 22.94 -26.02 -11.58
N PRO A 597 22.07 -26.61 -12.43
CA PRO A 597 21.62 -25.93 -13.65
C PRO A 597 20.93 -24.61 -13.31
N PHE A 598 21.01 -23.63 -14.22
CA PHE A 598 20.21 -22.43 -14.07
C PHE A 598 18.72 -22.77 -14.21
N MET A 599 17.89 -22.21 -13.35
CA MET A 599 16.45 -22.23 -13.58
C MET A 599 16.11 -21.37 -14.79
N LYS A 600 15.39 -21.94 -15.76
CA LYS A 600 14.86 -21.22 -16.91
C LYS A 600 13.41 -20.83 -16.60
N PHE A 601 13.14 -19.54 -16.62
CA PHE A 601 11.78 -19.00 -16.68
C PHE A 601 11.57 -18.50 -18.10
N GLU A 602 10.57 -19.05 -18.79
CA GLU A 602 10.21 -18.66 -20.15
C GLU A 602 8.72 -18.33 -20.17
N HIS A 603 8.41 -17.20 -20.79
CA HIS A 603 7.04 -16.76 -21.01
C HIS A 603 6.95 -16.31 -22.48
N SER A 604 5.96 -16.83 -23.20
CA SER A 604 5.70 -16.46 -24.60
C SER A 604 4.26 -16.02 -24.74
N VAL A 605 4.04 -14.94 -25.47
CA VAL A 605 2.71 -14.39 -25.77
C VAL A 605 2.56 -14.36 -27.28
N GLU A 606 1.44 -14.88 -27.78
CA GLU A 606 1.07 -14.78 -29.19
C GLU A 606 0.54 -13.37 -29.49
N LEU A 607 1.08 -12.71 -30.51
CA LEU A 607 0.56 -11.44 -31.01
C LEU A 607 -0.53 -11.70 -32.06
N PRO A 608 -1.51 -10.80 -32.24
CA PRO A 608 -2.51 -10.95 -33.30
C PRO A 608 -1.85 -11.07 -34.67
N ASN A 609 -2.21 -12.10 -35.45
CA ASN A 609 -1.59 -12.36 -36.74
C ASN A 609 -1.76 -11.19 -37.72
N LEU A 610 -2.95 -10.59 -37.79
CA LEU A 610 -3.19 -9.41 -38.63
C LEU A 610 -2.37 -8.20 -38.16
N TYR A 611 -2.08 -8.06 -36.88
CA TYR A 611 -1.21 -6.99 -36.41
C TYR A 611 0.23 -7.14 -36.94
N ILE A 612 0.67 -8.35 -37.29
CA ILE A 612 1.98 -8.62 -37.90
C ILE A 612 1.90 -8.50 -39.43
N GLU A 613 0.89 -9.10 -40.04
CA GLU A 613 0.74 -9.19 -41.50
C GLU A 613 0.26 -7.86 -42.13
N ASP A 614 -0.72 -7.20 -41.50
CA ASP A 614 -1.30 -5.92 -41.92
C ASP A 614 -1.70 -5.06 -40.70
N PRO A 615 -0.73 -4.37 -40.07
CA PRO A 615 -0.99 -3.52 -38.91
C PRO A 615 -2.05 -2.43 -39.17
N VAL A 616 -2.15 -1.93 -40.42
CA VAL A 616 -3.11 -0.90 -40.81
C VAL A 616 -4.51 -1.50 -40.89
N GLY A 617 -4.66 -2.68 -41.50
CA GLY A 617 -5.92 -3.41 -41.55
C GLY A 617 -6.44 -3.78 -40.16
N TYR A 618 -5.55 -4.21 -39.26
CA TYR A 618 -5.91 -4.49 -37.86
C TYR A 618 -6.45 -3.23 -37.15
N GLU A 619 -5.76 -2.11 -37.31
CA GLU A 619 -6.18 -0.83 -36.74
C GLU A 619 -7.51 -0.33 -37.32
N LEU A 620 -7.73 -0.50 -38.64
CA LEU A 620 -9.00 -0.15 -39.29
C LEU A 620 -10.17 -0.99 -38.79
N MET A 621 -9.95 -2.27 -38.46
CA MET A 621 -10.96 -3.12 -37.84
C MET A 621 -11.31 -2.63 -36.43
N ARG A 622 -10.29 -2.30 -35.62
CA ARG A 622 -10.52 -1.69 -34.30
C ARG A 622 -11.31 -0.38 -34.40
N GLN A 623 -10.93 0.53 -35.30
CA GLN A 623 -11.64 1.80 -35.51
C GLN A 623 -13.07 1.62 -36.06
N ARG A 624 -13.34 0.53 -36.79
CA ARG A 624 -14.70 0.19 -37.19
C ARG A 624 -15.52 -0.20 -35.97
N PHE A 625 -14.98 -1.05 -35.11
CA PHE A 625 -15.61 -1.44 -33.86
C PHE A 625 -15.88 -0.24 -32.94
N GLU A 626 -14.92 0.68 -32.79
CA GLU A 626 -15.11 1.92 -32.03
C GLU A 626 -16.30 2.75 -32.56
N ARG A 627 -16.41 2.92 -33.89
CA ARG A 627 -17.52 3.64 -34.52
C ARG A 627 -18.86 2.94 -34.34
N GLU A 628 -18.89 1.60 -34.40
CA GLU A 628 -20.09 0.81 -34.12
C GLU A 628 -20.58 1.08 -32.68
N VAL A 629 -19.67 0.99 -31.70
CA VAL A 629 -19.96 1.27 -30.28
C VAL A 629 -20.47 2.69 -30.07
N GLU A 630 -19.84 3.70 -30.69
CA GLU A 630 -20.29 5.08 -30.61
C GLU A 630 -21.66 5.30 -31.25
N SER A 631 -21.92 4.65 -32.38
CA SER A 631 -23.21 4.75 -33.07
C SER A 631 -24.35 4.15 -32.25
N ASP A 632 -24.13 2.98 -31.64
CA ASP A 632 -25.11 2.30 -30.79
C ASP A 632 -25.41 3.12 -29.52
N ALA A 633 -24.40 3.78 -28.96
CA ALA A 633 -24.56 4.64 -27.78
C ALA A 633 -25.30 5.96 -28.08
N SER A 634 -25.19 6.49 -29.30
CA SER A 634 -25.86 7.73 -29.74
C SER A 634 -27.32 7.55 -30.19
N GLY A 635 -27.76 6.29 -30.35
CA GLY A 635 -29.13 5.92 -30.75
C GLY A 635 -30.09 5.66 -29.59
N ASN A 636 -29.59 5.69 -28.35
CA ASN A 636 -30.36 5.75 -27.10
C ASN A 636 -30.41 7.19 -26.57
#